data_AF-D7G6M4-F1
#
_entry.id   AF-D7G6M4-F1
#
_cell.length_a   1.000
_cell.length_b   1.000
_cell.length_c   1.000
_cell.angle_alpha   90.00
_cell.angle_beta   90.00
_cell.angle_gamma   90.00
#
_symmetry.space_group_name_H-M   'P 1'
#
loop_
_entity.id
_entity.type
_entity.pdbx_description
1 polymer ?
#
loop_
_entity_poly.entity_id
_entity_poly.type
_entity_poly.pdbx_seq_one_letter_code
_entity_poly.pdbx_strand_id
1 'polypeptide(L)'
;MGRHLFLFIIPFLLDRGPSSHLYLWVRFWAHQPGSHKSKTTRVLHIPPRRLLPAAYFRPKNLSVTTTPNCFYAQVGSFVFRIYDASDPVGTLATSHAWQVDAQGRDVELSLRFVLNQLRSTDGKGSVMGALAQLSHLLGHLETAPPQRYNRSVGSALWNAVTSARKQLKGVKLTSSGKGGGGGGGGGTSNRDKDSAADDRKLRAVHGAVWCVLNAIVKNPAAGALLAEAPPQMDPFNINRKGASLPCVAVCRLWQALAKHYKDDFGFTPSEARLEDIDQAVLSSLTDQMSALLPTLLPSPDFGEKREKVRASLERTLMKQLPKMIPKGSTLRVFGSSSNGFGNDGADLDMCIEYARGVQHPDDAGALIESIAEKLKAAGMTKVDSRPTARIPIVIFNDGASGLDCDISVMNPLAVRNTRLMKAYSVADPRVKELAYVLKRWAKRRWVNNASEGTLSSYGYLLCLLHFLQTRNPPVVPNLQALPPDWAGEPLHGVPRLPVVMTKQPTDGLDCDTYFYDPLTPGRDGERRAAVLREFGSRNTASSGELLAGFFRYFALELDCRTSVVSVRLGGLADRERKAEACCWSMHTRLSLEDPFETSYDVAHVLKWSRFKHVRMEFARAYALLAGGGGGGDASSLLETICSQVVLGCFV
;
A
#
# COMPACT_ATOMS: atom_id res chain seq x y z
N MET A 1 -10.97 38.95 14.05
CA MET A 1 -11.53 39.08 12.69
C MET A 1 -10.61 38.39 11.70
N GLY A 2 -11.10 37.32 11.07
CA GLY A 2 -10.29 36.43 10.22
C GLY A 2 -9.91 37.06 8.89
N ARG A 3 -8.66 36.84 8.45
CA ARG A 3 -8.20 37.17 7.10
C ARG A 3 -8.72 36.11 6.14
N HIS A 4 -9.77 36.41 5.40
CA HIS A 4 -10.30 35.55 4.35
C HIS A 4 -9.62 35.90 3.01
N LEU A 5 -9.02 34.91 2.35
CA LEU A 5 -8.71 34.98 0.93
C LEU A 5 -10.04 34.71 0.20
N PHE A 6 -10.61 35.73 -0.45
CA PHE A 6 -11.82 35.55 -1.27
C PHE A 6 -11.40 35.21 -2.69
N LEU A 7 -11.73 34.00 -3.15
CA LEU A 7 -11.58 33.57 -4.54
C LEU A 7 -12.94 33.75 -5.23
N PHE A 8 -13.01 34.63 -6.23
CA PHE A 8 -14.19 34.77 -7.08
C PHE A 8 -13.84 34.26 -8.49
N ILE A 9 -14.57 33.24 -8.96
CA ILE A 9 -14.46 32.69 -10.30
C ILE A 9 -15.73 33.08 -11.05
N ILE A 10 -15.60 33.82 -12.15
CA ILE A 10 -16.73 34.18 -13.01
C ILE A 10 -16.53 33.50 -14.36
N PRO A 11 -17.26 32.41 -14.66
CA PRO A 11 -17.22 31.81 -15.98
C PRO A 11 -17.96 32.71 -16.98
N PHE A 12 -17.32 33.06 -18.10
CA PHE A 12 -17.96 33.72 -19.23
C PHE A 12 -17.65 32.95 -20.51
N LEU A 13 -18.69 32.62 -21.28
CA LEU A 13 -18.55 32.18 -22.67
C LEU A 13 -18.39 33.43 -23.54
N LEU A 14 -17.19 33.63 -24.06
CA LEU A 14 -16.96 34.62 -25.11
C LEU A 14 -16.98 33.88 -26.46
N ASP A 15 -18.09 34.12 -27.16
CA ASP A 15 -18.32 33.92 -28.60
C ASP A 15 -19.19 32.71 -29.03
N ARG A 16 -20.17 33.01 -29.91
CA ARG A 16 -21.15 32.06 -30.49
C ARG A 16 -20.72 31.66 -31.91
N GLY A 17 -19.50 31.17 -32.05
CA GLY A 17 -18.97 30.62 -33.30
C GLY A 17 -18.91 29.09 -33.33
N PRO A 18 -18.84 28.46 -34.53
CA PRO A 18 -18.81 27.00 -34.72
C PRO A 18 -17.54 26.32 -34.14
N SER A 19 -16.50 27.10 -33.82
CA SER A 19 -15.34 26.69 -33.02
C SER A 19 -15.40 27.39 -31.66
N SER A 20 -16.31 26.95 -30.80
CA SER A 20 -16.54 27.54 -29.48
C SER A 20 -15.37 27.22 -28.54
N HIS A 21 -14.60 28.24 -28.16
CA HIS A 21 -13.54 28.13 -27.15
C HIS A 21 -14.09 28.54 -25.78
N LEU A 22 -13.85 27.73 -24.74
CA LEU A 22 -14.21 28.08 -23.36
C LEU A 22 -13.01 28.77 -22.69
N TYR A 23 -13.17 30.04 -22.30
CA TYR A 23 -12.16 30.79 -21.58
C TYR A 23 -12.56 30.94 -20.11
N LEU A 24 -11.65 30.57 -19.18
CA LEU A 24 -11.88 30.74 -17.74
C LEU A 24 -10.97 31.86 -17.21
N TRP A 25 -11.57 32.90 -16.65
CA TRP A 25 -10.85 33.97 -15.96
C TRP A 25 -10.79 33.70 -14.46
N VAL A 26 -9.58 33.59 -13.91
CA VAL A 26 -9.36 33.39 -12.47
C VAL A 26 -8.66 34.62 -11.88
N ARG A 27 -9.32 35.31 -10.95
CA ARG A 27 -8.78 36.48 -10.24
C ARG A 27 -8.43 36.12 -8.80
N PHE A 28 -7.20 36.43 -8.39
CA PHE A 28 -6.72 36.24 -7.02
C PHE A 28 -6.72 37.59 -6.27
N TRP A 29 -7.30 37.63 -5.06
CA TRP A 29 -7.19 38.78 -4.15
C TRP A 29 -6.55 38.34 -2.83
N ALA A 30 -5.41 38.94 -2.47
CA ALA A 30 -4.85 38.84 -1.12
C ALA A 30 -5.19 40.13 -0.36
N HIS A 31 -5.99 40.05 0.71
CA HIS A 31 -6.31 41.21 1.54
C HIS A 31 -5.32 41.33 2.71
N GLN A 32 -4.47 42.35 2.67
CA GLN A 32 -3.75 42.87 3.85
C GLN A 32 -4.39 44.19 4.27
N PRO A 33 -4.74 44.40 5.55
CA PRO A 33 -5.14 45.73 6.03
C PRO A 33 -3.91 46.65 5.98
N GLY A 34 -3.93 47.66 5.10
CA GLY A 34 -2.95 48.75 5.10
C GLY A 34 -1.86 48.76 4.02
N SER A 35 -1.87 47.89 3.00
CA SER A 35 -0.91 48.01 1.87
C SER A 35 -1.59 48.04 0.50
N HIS A 36 -0.99 48.79 -0.43
CA HIS A 36 -1.49 48.97 -1.80
C HIS A 36 -1.67 47.62 -2.53
N LYS A 37 -2.81 47.49 -3.22
CA LYS A 37 -3.31 46.28 -3.88
C LYS A 37 -2.33 45.72 -4.92
N SER A 38 -1.78 44.52 -4.68
CA SER A 38 -1.21 43.69 -5.75
C SER A 38 -2.33 42.89 -6.42
N LYS A 39 -2.65 43.22 -7.68
CA LYS A 39 -3.63 42.50 -8.51
C LYS A 39 -2.89 41.62 -9.51
N THR A 40 -3.13 40.31 -9.48
CA THR A 40 -2.65 39.39 -10.53
C THR A 40 -3.86 38.71 -11.15
N THR A 41 -4.10 38.94 -12.45
CA THR A 41 -5.15 38.28 -13.24
C THR A 41 -4.47 37.33 -14.22
N ARG A 42 -4.89 36.05 -14.27
CA ARG A 42 -4.43 35.09 -15.29
C ARG A 42 -5.63 34.57 -16.08
N VAL A 43 -5.46 34.43 -17.39
CA VAL A 43 -6.45 33.86 -18.32
C VAL A 43 -6.00 32.44 -18.67
N LEU A 44 -6.87 31.45 -18.46
CA LEU A 44 -6.62 30.06 -18.84
C LEU A 44 -7.33 29.76 -20.17
N HIS A 45 -6.57 29.28 -21.15
CA HIS A 45 -7.08 28.86 -22.47
C HIS A 45 -7.31 27.34 -22.47
N ILE A 46 -8.53 26.89 -22.77
CA ILE A 46 -8.88 25.46 -22.83
C ILE A 46 -9.17 25.06 -24.28
N PRO A 47 -8.37 24.16 -24.89
CA PRO A 47 -8.58 23.76 -26.28
C PRO A 47 -9.80 22.81 -26.45
N PRO A 48 -10.53 22.91 -27.58
CA PRO A 48 -11.85 22.29 -27.75
C PRO A 48 -11.84 20.76 -27.88
N ARG A 49 -10.69 20.12 -28.18
CA ARG A 49 -10.59 18.66 -28.31
C ARG A 49 -10.69 17.87 -27.00
N ARG A 50 -10.74 18.53 -25.83
CA ARG A 50 -10.65 17.91 -24.50
C ARG A 50 -11.92 18.06 -23.64
N LEU A 51 -13.02 18.50 -24.24
CA LEU A 51 -14.35 18.53 -23.61
C LEU A 51 -15.27 17.57 -24.35
N LEU A 52 -16.19 16.91 -23.64
CA LEU A 52 -17.34 16.25 -24.26
C LEU A 52 -18.08 17.27 -25.15
N PRO A 53 -18.73 16.84 -26.25
CA PRO A 53 -19.38 17.75 -27.20
C PRO A 53 -20.28 18.77 -26.48
N ALA A 54 -20.17 20.04 -26.85
CA ALA A 54 -20.89 21.17 -26.23
C ALA A 54 -22.43 21.00 -26.17
N ALA A 55 -22.99 20.03 -26.92
CA ALA A 55 -24.39 19.64 -26.87
C ALA A 55 -24.86 19.13 -25.49
N TYR A 56 -23.96 18.70 -24.60
CA TYR A 56 -24.32 18.16 -23.28
C TYR A 56 -24.43 19.20 -22.16
N PHE A 57 -23.95 20.43 -22.35
CA PHE A 57 -23.91 21.43 -21.28
C PHE A 57 -24.77 22.65 -21.61
N ARG A 58 -25.77 22.94 -20.78
CA ARG A 58 -26.47 24.24 -20.85
C ARG A 58 -25.62 25.30 -20.13
N PRO A 59 -25.21 26.40 -20.80
CA PRO A 59 -24.26 27.39 -20.27
C PRO A 59 -24.63 27.99 -18.91
N LYS A 60 -25.93 28.05 -18.59
CA LYS A 60 -26.44 28.64 -17.34
C LYS A 60 -26.31 27.72 -16.12
N ASN A 61 -25.98 26.44 -16.31
CA ASN A 61 -25.97 25.42 -15.24
C ASN A 61 -24.56 24.86 -14.95
N LEU A 62 -23.53 25.42 -15.58
CA LEU A 62 -22.14 25.01 -15.33
C LEU A 62 -21.69 25.57 -13.97
N SER A 63 -21.29 24.66 -13.09
CA SER A 63 -20.71 25.01 -11.79
C SER A 63 -19.27 24.52 -11.71
N VAL A 64 -18.40 25.35 -11.12
CA VAL A 64 -17.00 25.02 -10.87
C VAL A 64 -16.85 24.82 -9.37
N THR A 65 -16.45 23.62 -8.95
CA THR A 65 -16.03 23.42 -7.56
C THR A 65 -14.52 23.51 -7.49
N THR A 66 -14.04 24.31 -6.55
CA THR A 66 -12.73 24.09 -5.95
C THR A 66 -12.96 23.11 -4.82
N THR A 67 -12.57 21.85 -4.99
CA THR A 67 -12.24 21.07 -3.81
C THR A 67 -10.92 21.61 -3.31
N PRO A 68 -10.85 22.26 -2.13
CA PRO A 68 -9.61 22.16 -1.40
C PRO A 68 -9.50 20.67 -1.09
N ASN A 69 -8.84 19.91 -1.96
CA ASN A 69 -8.38 18.59 -1.60
C ASN A 69 -7.31 18.85 -0.56
N CYS A 70 -7.74 19.06 0.69
CA CYS A 70 -6.92 19.39 1.86
C CYS A 70 -5.89 18.30 2.19
N PHE A 71 -5.74 17.30 1.33
CA PHE A 71 -4.87 16.15 1.52
C PHE A 71 -3.72 16.07 0.50
N TYR A 72 -3.84 16.64 -0.71
CA TYR A 72 -2.84 16.45 -1.78
C TYR A 72 -2.87 17.59 -2.80
N ALA A 73 -2.40 18.76 -2.40
CA ALA A 73 -1.88 19.71 -3.35
C ALA A 73 -0.47 20.05 -2.89
N GLN A 74 0.50 20.05 -3.81
CA GLN A 74 1.64 20.93 -3.67
C GLN A 74 1.10 22.28 -3.20
N VAL A 75 1.69 22.85 -2.16
CA VAL A 75 1.29 24.17 -1.68
C VAL A 75 1.45 25.15 -2.85
N GLY A 76 0.32 25.60 -3.40
CA GLY A 76 0.26 26.39 -4.63
C GLY A 76 -0.58 25.76 -5.75
N SER A 77 -0.91 24.48 -5.72
CA SER A 77 -1.67 23.81 -6.78
C SER A 77 -3.16 23.71 -6.46
N PHE A 78 -4.01 24.10 -7.41
CA PHE A 78 -5.47 24.02 -7.28
C PHE A 78 -6.01 23.02 -8.30
N VAL A 79 -6.79 22.06 -7.84
CA VAL A 79 -7.48 21.11 -8.71
C VAL A 79 -8.91 21.57 -8.93
N PHE A 80 -9.28 21.77 -10.19
CA PHE A 80 -10.63 22.19 -10.60
C PHE A 80 -11.34 21.04 -11.30
N ARG A 81 -12.66 20.93 -11.06
CA ARG A 81 -13.56 20.08 -11.83
C ARG A 81 -14.78 20.89 -12.25
N ILE A 82 -15.25 20.64 -13.47
CA ILE A 82 -16.48 21.20 -14.03
C ILE A 82 -17.52 20.10 -14.03
N TYR A 83 -18.70 20.40 -13.53
CA TYR A 83 -19.84 19.48 -13.50
C TYR A 83 -21.14 20.22 -13.86
N ASP A 84 -22.15 19.46 -14.27
CA ASP A 84 -23.49 20.00 -14.47
C ASP A 84 -24.22 20.06 -13.12
N ALA A 85 -24.69 21.25 -12.74
CA ALA A 85 -25.41 21.45 -11.48
C ALA A 85 -26.72 20.66 -11.38
N SER A 86 -27.29 20.23 -12.52
CA SER A 86 -28.51 19.43 -12.59
C SER A 86 -28.28 17.92 -12.43
N ASP A 87 -27.05 17.44 -12.64
CA ASP A 87 -26.61 16.08 -12.29
C ASP A 87 -25.18 16.11 -11.70
N PRO A 88 -25.01 16.60 -10.47
CA PRO A 88 -23.70 16.83 -9.89
C PRO A 88 -22.97 15.54 -9.52
N VAL A 89 -23.67 14.40 -9.37
CA VAL A 89 -23.04 13.14 -8.95
C VAL A 89 -22.49 12.39 -10.15
N GLY A 90 -23.26 12.24 -11.23
CA GLY A 90 -22.82 11.55 -12.44
C GLY A 90 -21.73 12.32 -13.20
N THR A 91 -21.88 13.64 -13.28
CA THR A 91 -20.94 14.48 -14.05
C THR A 91 -19.66 14.80 -13.27
N LEU A 92 -19.68 14.90 -11.94
CA LEU A 92 -18.45 15.07 -11.16
C LEU A 92 -17.56 13.82 -11.22
N ALA A 93 -18.18 12.63 -11.21
CA ALA A 93 -17.48 11.34 -11.29
C ALA A 93 -16.78 11.11 -12.64
N THR A 94 -17.33 11.67 -13.73
CA THR A 94 -16.80 11.54 -15.11
C THR A 94 -16.02 12.77 -15.59
N SER A 95 -16.08 13.89 -14.85
CA SER A 95 -15.35 15.12 -15.17
C SER A 95 -13.84 14.97 -15.04
N HIS A 96 -13.11 15.57 -15.98
CA HIS A 96 -11.66 15.65 -15.91
C HIS A 96 -11.21 16.68 -14.87
N ALA A 97 -10.18 16.32 -14.09
CA ALA A 97 -9.55 17.20 -13.13
C ALA A 97 -8.46 18.04 -13.81
N TRP A 98 -8.42 19.34 -13.53
CA TRP A 98 -7.35 20.23 -13.98
C TRP A 98 -6.54 20.73 -12.80
N GLN A 99 -5.26 20.38 -12.75
CA GLN A 99 -4.31 20.95 -11.81
C GLN A 99 -3.75 22.26 -12.35
N VAL A 100 -3.83 23.32 -11.55
CA VAL A 100 -3.24 24.63 -11.84
C VAL A 100 -2.18 24.92 -10.79
N ASP A 101 -0.91 24.91 -11.20
CA ASP A 101 0.20 25.25 -10.32
C ASP A 101 0.39 26.77 -10.23
N ALA A 102 0.18 27.35 -9.04
CA ALA A 102 0.61 28.70 -8.74
C ALA A 102 2.13 28.68 -8.50
N GLN A 103 2.91 29.20 -9.45
CA GLN A 103 4.35 29.33 -9.30
C GLN A 103 4.69 30.33 -8.19
N GLY A 104 5.37 29.85 -7.15
CA GLY A 104 5.90 30.61 -6.02
C GLY A 104 5.56 29.95 -4.68
N ARG A 105 6.50 29.19 -4.09
CA ARG A 105 6.32 28.58 -2.77
C ARG A 105 6.54 29.61 -1.68
N ASP A 106 5.48 30.24 -1.18
CA ASP A 106 5.56 30.95 0.11
C ASP A 106 5.48 29.94 1.26
N VAL A 107 6.63 29.32 1.55
CA VAL A 107 6.82 28.33 2.61
C VAL A 107 6.44 28.93 3.97
N GLU A 108 6.72 30.21 4.19
CA GLU A 108 6.43 30.89 5.45
C GLU A 108 4.92 31.01 5.72
N LEU A 109 4.15 31.50 4.73
CA LEU A 109 2.70 31.63 4.86
C LEU A 109 2.03 30.28 5.08
N SER A 110 2.57 29.23 4.47
CA SER A 110 2.02 27.88 4.56
C SER A 110 2.30 27.24 5.91
N LEU A 111 3.51 27.42 6.45
CA LEU A 111 3.84 27.04 7.83
C LEU A 111 3.00 27.80 8.86
N ARG A 112 2.76 29.11 8.65
CA ARG A 112 1.88 29.91 9.53
C ARG A 112 0.42 29.46 9.45
N PHE A 113 -0.06 29.10 8.26
CA PHE A 113 -1.40 28.55 8.08
C PHE A 113 -1.58 27.22 8.81
N VAL A 114 -0.64 26.29 8.60
CA VAL A 114 -0.60 24.99 9.30
C VAL A 114 -0.51 25.19 10.82
N LEU A 115 0.32 26.12 11.29
CA LEU A 115 0.44 26.47 12.70
C LEU A 115 -0.89 26.96 13.29
N ASN A 116 -1.61 27.81 12.57
CA ASN A 116 -2.93 28.30 13.00
C ASN A 116 -3.95 27.17 13.06
N GLN A 117 -3.93 26.23 12.12
CA GLN A 117 -4.78 25.05 12.18
C GLN A 117 -4.44 24.14 13.37
N LEU A 118 -3.15 23.92 13.66
CA LEU A 118 -2.70 23.14 14.82
C LEU A 118 -3.00 23.83 16.17
N ARG A 119 -3.27 25.14 16.16
CA ARG A 119 -3.63 25.93 17.35
C ARG A 119 -5.14 26.15 17.49
N SER A 120 -5.92 25.93 16.43
CA SER A 120 -7.36 26.14 16.45
C SER A 120 -8.04 25.08 17.32
N THR A 121 -8.83 25.56 18.29
CA THR A 121 -9.69 24.76 19.17
C THR A 121 -11.09 24.53 18.58
N ASP A 122 -11.41 25.19 17.47
CA ASP A 122 -12.79 25.50 17.11
C ASP A 122 -13.43 24.47 16.15
N GLY A 123 -12.85 23.27 16.05
CA GLY A 123 -13.40 22.14 15.27
C GLY A 123 -13.44 22.32 13.74
N LYS A 124 -13.20 23.53 13.22
CA LYS A 124 -13.31 23.86 11.78
C LYS A 124 -12.07 23.46 10.95
N GLY A 125 -10.92 23.21 11.58
CA GLY A 125 -9.71 22.70 10.93
C GLY A 125 -9.33 21.34 11.51
N SER A 126 -9.30 20.29 10.69
CA SER A 126 -8.87 18.97 11.15
C SER A 126 -7.38 18.99 11.51
N VAL A 127 -7.04 18.77 12.79
CA VAL A 127 -5.66 18.60 13.29
C VAL A 127 -4.88 17.60 12.42
N MET A 128 -5.55 16.54 11.96
CA MET A 128 -4.98 15.54 11.07
C MET A 128 -4.61 16.10 9.69
N GLY A 129 -5.44 16.99 9.14
CA GLY A 129 -5.14 17.70 7.90
C GLY A 129 -3.93 18.61 8.05
N ALA A 130 -3.82 19.33 9.17
CA ALA A 130 -2.68 20.20 9.44
C ALA A 130 -1.36 19.42 9.59
N LEU A 131 -1.38 18.27 10.28
CA LEU A 131 -0.21 17.40 10.42
C LEU A 131 0.21 16.77 9.07
N ALA A 132 -0.75 16.37 8.23
CA ALA A 132 -0.48 15.87 6.89
C ALA A 132 0.16 16.94 6.00
N GLN A 133 -0.38 18.16 6.02
CA GLN A 133 0.17 19.31 5.31
C GLN A 133 1.59 19.66 5.78
N LEU A 134 1.83 19.61 7.09
CA LEU A 134 3.15 19.84 7.66
C LEU A 134 4.18 18.80 7.17
N SER A 135 3.82 17.52 7.22
CA SER A 135 4.68 16.42 6.73
C SER A 135 4.99 16.56 5.24
N HIS A 136 3.99 16.90 4.43
CA HIS A 136 4.16 17.11 2.99
C HIS A 136 5.08 18.31 2.69
N LEU A 137 4.84 19.45 3.34
CA LEU A 137 5.67 20.65 3.23
C LEU A 137 7.14 20.32 3.53
N LEU A 138 7.39 19.62 4.64
CA LEU A 138 8.72 19.24 5.08
C LEU A 138 9.41 18.26 4.12
N GLY A 139 8.67 17.28 3.59
CA GLY A 139 9.22 16.30 2.65
C GLY A 139 9.63 16.92 1.31
N HIS A 140 9.04 18.06 0.94
CA HIS A 140 9.27 18.71 -0.35
C HIS A 140 9.99 20.06 -0.25
N LEU A 141 10.52 20.46 0.92
CA LEU A 141 11.37 21.65 1.01
C LEU A 141 12.51 21.52 0.00
N GLU A 142 12.61 22.49 -0.92
CA GLU A 142 13.63 22.45 -1.96
C GLU A 142 15.01 22.56 -1.33
N THR A 143 15.90 21.63 -1.72
CA THR A 143 17.36 21.73 -1.53
C THR A 143 17.93 22.67 -2.60
N ALA A 144 17.43 23.90 -2.69
CA ALA A 144 18.00 24.89 -3.59
C ALA A 144 19.30 25.46 -2.97
N PRO A 145 20.31 25.85 -3.78
CA PRO A 145 21.47 26.61 -3.29
C PRO A 145 20.96 27.88 -2.59
N PRO A 146 21.74 28.50 -1.67
CA PRO A 146 21.23 29.21 -0.50
C PRO A 146 20.49 30.51 -0.85
N GLN A 147 19.27 30.40 -1.38
CA GLN A 147 18.22 31.34 -1.06
C GLN A 147 17.87 31.07 0.39
N ARG A 148 18.55 31.82 1.26
CA ARG A 148 18.31 31.84 2.71
C ARG A 148 16.81 31.94 2.95
N TYR A 149 16.18 30.82 3.32
CA TYR A 149 14.93 30.89 4.06
C TYR A 149 15.19 31.84 5.24
N ASN A 150 14.40 32.91 5.35
CA ASN A 150 14.61 33.90 6.40
C ASN A 150 14.36 33.26 7.78
N ARG A 151 14.92 33.82 8.85
CA ARG A 151 14.71 33.36 10.25
C ARG A 151 13.24 33.17 10.60
N SER A 152 12.36 33.92 9.95
CA SER A 152 10.90 33.83 10.07
C SER A 152 10.35 32.46 9.65
N VAL A 153 10.91 31.84 8.61
CA VAL A 153 10.55 30.49 8.14
C VAL A 153 10.96 29.44 9.17
N GLY A 154 12.20 29.51 9.69
CA GLY A 154 12.69 28.62 10.74
C GLY A 154 11.85 28.73 12.02
N SER A 155 11.47 29.95 12.42
CA SER A 155 10.58 30.18 13.56
C SER A 155 9.16 29.64 13.33
N ALA A 156 8.58 29.85 12.14
CA ALA A 156 7.27 29.31 11.78
C ALA A 156 7.28 27.77 11.79
N LEU A 157 8.36 27.17 11.27
CA LEU A 157 8.56 25.73 11.25
C LEU A 157 8.67 25.16 12.67
N TRP A 158 9.52 25.76 13.51
CA TRP A 158 9.67 25.37 14.91
C TRP A 158 8.34 25.41 15.66
N ASN A 159 7.58 26.48 15.48
CA ASN A 159 6.27 26.64 16.08
C ASN A 159 5.26 25.59 15.59
N ALA A 160 5.28 25.24 14.30
CA ALA A 160 4.41 24.20 13.75
C ALA A 160 4.74 22.81 14.30
N VAL A 161 6.03 22.44 14.34
CA VAL A 161 6.49 21.14 14.89
C VAL A 161 6.24 21.04 16.40
N THR A 162 6.47 22.11 17.15
CA THR A 162 6.17 22.13 18.60
C THR A 162 4.66 22.08 18.88
N SER A 163 3.84 22.74 18.06
CA SER A 163 2.38 22.61 18.14
C SER A 163 1.91 21.19 17.78
N ALA A 164 2.50 20.55 16.76
CA ALA A 164 2.24 19.14 16.43
C ALA A 164 2.56 18.21 17.62
N ARG A 165 3.65 18.46 18.34
CA ARG A 165 3.97 17.75 19.59
C ARG A 165 2.94 17.97 20.68
N LYS A 166 2.41 19.19 20.85
CA LYS A 166 1.39 19.48 21.86
C LYS A 166 0.11 18.67 21.62
N GLN A 167 -0.20 18.34 20.36
CA GLN A 167 -1.32 17.46 20.02
C GLN A 167 -1.15 16.03 20.59
N LEU A 168 0.09 15.57 20.81
CA LEU A 168 0.34 14.30 21.52
C LEU A 168 0.03 14.36 23.02
N LYS A 169 0.08 15.55 23.64
CA LYS A 169 -0.17 15.76 25.08
C LYS A 169 -1.61 16.14 25.41
N GLY A 170 -2.35 16.67 24.43
CA GLY A 170 -3.71 17.21 24.61
C GLY A 170 -4.80 16.16 24.68
N VAL A 171 -4.53 14.92 24.28
CA VAL A 171 -5.48 13.82 24.35
C VAL A 171 -5.26 13.11 25.69
N LYS A 172 -5.94 13.58 26.74
CA LYS A 172 -5.94 12.90 28.05
C LYS A 172 -6.77 11.63 27.91
N LEU A 173 -6.13 10.46 28.03
CA LEU A 173 -6.82 9.24 28.42
C LEU A 173 -7.47 9.50 29.77
N THR A 174 -8.79 9.40 29.86
CA THR A 174 -9.52 9.44 31.13
C THR A 174 -9.26 8.15 31.90
N SER A 175 -8.07 8.00 32.47
CA SER A 175 -7.76 6.93 33.40
C SER A 175 -7.68 7.49 34.83
N SER A 176 -8.79 7.41 35.58
CA SER A 176 -8.74 7.23 37.04
C SER A 176 -10.15 7.11 37.63
N GLY A 177 -10.44 6.00 38.32
CA GLY A 177 -11.61 5.85 39.18
C GLY A 177 -11.71 4.48 39.84
N LYS A 178 -11.13 4.36 41.03
CA LYS A 178 -11.13 3.25 42.01
C LYS A 178 -12.38 2.37 42.07
N GLY A 179 -12.14 1.10 42.43
CA GLY A 179 -13.13 0.04 42.53
C GLY A 179 -14.24 0.21 43.57
N GLY A 180 -15.30 -0.56 43.32
CA GLY A 180 -16.41 -0.87 44.21
C GLY A 180 -17.16 -2.05 43.58
N GLY A 181 -17.26 -3.17 44.30
CA GLY A 181 -17.86 -4.41 43.82
C GLY A 181 -19.36 -4.31 43.56
N GLY A 182 -19.85 -5.20 42.68
CA GLY A 182 -21.27 -5.42 42.42
C GLY A 182 -21.46 -6.10 41.06
N GLY A 183 -21.96 -7.34 41.07
CA GLY A 183 -22.00 -8.22 39.90
C GLY A 183 -23.15 -7.99 38.90
N GLY A 184 -23.05 -8.71 37.78
CA GLY A 184 -24.16 -9.13 36.91
C GLY A 184 -24.61 -8.15 35.83
N GLY A 185 -24.53 -8.57 34.56
CA GLY A 185 -25.32 -8.01 33.45
C GLY A 185 -24.55 -7.68 32.18
N GLY A 186 -24.74 -8.49 31.13
CA GLY A 186 -24.17 -8.26 29.80
C GLY A 186 -24.84 -7.12 29.06
N GLY A 187 -24.07 -6.08 28.75
CA GLY A 187 -24.43 -5.01 27.83
C GLY A 187 -23.21 -4.11 27.62
N THR A 188 -22.67 -4.07 26.40
CA THR A 188 -21.53 -3.20 26.06
C THR A 188 -21.95 -1.74 26.27
N SER A 189 -21.32 -1.07 27.24
CA SER A 189 -21.71 0.27 27.66
C SER A 189 -21.23 1.33 26.66
N ASN A 190 -21.91 2.50 26.60
CA ASN A 190 -21.46 3.63 25.77
C ASN A 190 -20.02 4.09 26.10
N ARG A 191 -19.55 3.84 27.34
CA ARG A 191 -18.20 4.21 27.80
C ARG A 191 -17.10 3.41 27.10
N ASP A 192 -17.35 2.16 26.72
CA ASP A 192 -16.39 1.32 26.00
C ASP A 192 -16.23 1.75 24.54
N LYS A 193 -17.31 2.31 23.96
CA LYS A 193 -17.27 2.90 22.59
C LYS A 193 -16.52 4.23 22.57
N ASP A 194 -16.70 5.05 23.59
CA ASP A 194 -16.04 6.36 23.73
C ASP A 194 -14.54 6.20 24.01
N SER A 195 -14.15 5.25 24.87
CA SER A 195 -12.74 4.91 25.10
C SER A 195 -12.07 4.43 23.81
N ALA A 196 -12.69 3.52 23.05
CA ALA A 196 -12.17 3.04 21.78
C ALA A 196 -12.13 4.13 20.68
N ALA A 197 -13.00 5.14 20.74
CA ALA A 197 -12.99 6.29 19.82
C ALA A 197 -11.86 7.27 20.13
N ASP A 198 -11.63 7.58 21.41
CA ASP A 198 -10.53 8.43 21.85
C ASP A 198 -9.18 7.77 21.61
N ASP A 199 -9.11 6.45 21.81
CA ASP A 199 -7.93 5.65 21.52
C ASP A 199 -7.64 5.56 20.01
N ARG A 200 -8.67 5.62 19.16
CA ARG A 200 -8.52 5.77 17.69
C ARG A 200 -8.02 7.16 17.29
N LYS A 201 -8.52 8.23 17.92
CA LYS A 201 -8.05 9.60 17.67
C LYS A 201 -6.60 9.78 18.09
N LEU A 202 -6.23 9.31 19.28
CA LEU A 202 -4.85 9.32 19.79
C LEU A 202 -3.91 8.61 18.81
N ARG A 203 -4.29 7.41 18.38
CA ARG A 203 -3.55 6.59 17.41
C ARG A 203 -3.38 7.25 16.04
N ALA A 204 -4.36 8.05 15.59
CA ALA A 204 -4.28 8.78 14.33
C ALA A 204 -3.31 9.98 14.45
N VAL A 205 -3.42 10.75 15.54
CA VAL A 205 -2.52 11.88 15.83
C VAL A 205 -1.07 11.39 15.93
N HIS A 206 -0.82 10.25 16.59
CA HIS A 206 0.50 9.63 16.68
C HIS A 206 1.10 9.30 15.31
N GLY A 207 0.32 8.65 14.44
CA GLY A 207 0.76 8.29 13.09
C GLY A 207 1.05 9.52 12.22
N ALA A 208 0.28 10.59 12.38
CA ALA A 208 0.50 11.82 11.63
C ALA A 208 1.74 12.59 12.12
N VAL A 209 2.00 12.64 13.43
CA VAL A 209 3.23 13.24 13.98
C VAL A 209 4.47 12.44 13.57
N TRP A 210 4.38 11.11 13.49
CA TRP A 210 5.44 10.27 12.94
C TRP A 210 5.82 10.64 11.50
N CYS A 211 4.81 10.86 10.64
CA CYS A 211 5.06 11.30 9.26
C CYS A 211 5.75 12.68 9.19
N VAL A 212 5.46 13.58 10.14
CA VAL A 212 6.16 14.87 10.26
C VAL A 212 7.63 14.65 10.61
N LEU A 213 7.92 13.79 11.58
CA LEU A 213 9.30 13.47 12.00
C LEU A 213 10.10 12.84 10.88
N ASN A 214 9.55 11.82 10.22
CA ASN A 214 10.20 11.18 9.08
C ASN A 214 10.48 12.14 7.94
N ALA A 215 9.59 13.11 7.69
CA ALA A 215 9.82 14.13 6.68
C ALA A 215 10.99 15.06 7.05
N ILE A 216 11.18 15.37 8.33
CA ILE A 216 12.32 16.16 8.83
C ILE A 216 13.63 15.38 8.67
N VAL A 217 13.63 14.11 9.07
CA VAL A 217 14.83 13.26 9.00
C VAL A 217 15.25 13.00 7.56
N LYS A 218 14.28 12.76 6.66
CA LYS A 218 14.54 12.50 5.23
C LYS A 218 14.93 13.75 4.44
N ASN A 219 14.64 14.97 4.93
CA ASN A 219 14.96 16.21 4.24
C ASN A 219 16.00 17.05 5.00
N PRO A 220 17.27 17.09 4.55
CA PRO A 220 18.34 17.87 5.18
C PRO A 220 18.03 19.38 5.32
N ALA A 221 17.29 19.96 4.38
CA ALA A 221 16.89 21.37 4.44
C ALA A 221 15.91 21.64 5.59
N ALA A 222 14.98 20.71 5.85
CA ALA A 222 14.07 20.77 7.00
C ALA A 222 14.84 20.72 8.33
N GLY A 223 15.82 19.81 8.42
CA GLY A 223 16.71 19.68 9.58
C GLY A 223 17.54 20.94 9.83
N ALA A 224 18.12 21.54 8.79
CA ALA A 224 18.91 22.76 8.88
C ALA A 224 18.08 23.96 9.37
N LEU A 225 16.86 24.15 8.85
CA LEU A 225 15.98 25.25 9.26
C LEU A 225 15.52 25.15 10.72
N LEU A 226 15.35 23.93 11.22
CA LEU A 226 15.06 23.68 12.63
C LEU A 226 16.28 23.93 13.52
N ALA A 227 17.50 23.74 13.01
CA ALA A 227 18.75 24.01 13.72
C ALA A 227 19.06 25.51 13.85
N GLU A 228 18.64 26.33 12.88
CA GLU A 228 18.89 27.78 12.81
C GLU A 228 17.82 28.64 13.55
N ALA A 229 16.75 28.04 14.07
CA ALA A 229 15.70 28.76 14.79
C ALA A 229 16.23 29.35 16.12
N PRO A 230 15.87 30.59 16.50
CA PRO A 230 16.57 31.34 17.55
C PRO A 230 16.45 30.76 18.97
N PRO A 231 17.46 30.97 19.85
CA PRO A 231 17.57 30.30 21.16
C PRO A 231 16.66 30.83 22.28
N GLN A 232 15.72 31.74 22.01
CA GLN A 232 15.07 32.54 23.06
C GLN A 232 13.77 31.96 23.65
N MET A 233 13.60 30.63 23.73
CA MET A 233 12.62 30.02 24.63
C MET A 233 13.19 28.73 25.24
N ASP A 234 13.66 28.88 26.49
CA ASP A 234 14.27 27.93 27.44
C ASP A 234 14.87 26.61 26.89
N PRO A 235 16.18 26.62 26.62
CA PRO A 235 16.96 25.44 26.25
C PRO A 235 17.59 24.65 27.42
N PHE A 236 17.44 24.99 28.70
CA PHE A 236 18.41 24.53 29.73
C PHE A 236 17.82 24.07 31.06
N ASN A 237 17.45 22.80 31.11
CA ASN A 237 18.01 21.94 32.16
C ASN A 237 18.35 20.56 31.59
N ILE A 238 19.38 20.47 30.75
CA ILE A 238 20.26 19.29 30.68
C ILE A 238 21.67 19.77 30.34
N ASN A 239 22.54 19.85 31.35
CA ASN A 239 23.98 19.85 31.18
C ASN A 239 24.42 18.49 30.61
N ARG A 240 24.54 18.37 29.29
CA ARG A 240 25.48 17.43 28.66
C ARG A 240 26.18 18.12 27.50
N LYS A 241 27.45 18.43 27.73
CA LYS A 241 28.39 18.95 26.73
C LYS A 241 28.39 18.01 25.51
N GLY A 242 28.09 18.54 24.33
CA GLY A 242 28.50 17.92 23.05
C GLY A 242 27.41 17.52 22.04
N ALA A 243 26.12 17.78 22.25
CA ALA A 243 25.09 17.42 21.26
C ALA A 243 24.53 18.65 20.52
N SER A 244 24.56 18.62 19.19
CA SER A 244 23.92 19.63 18.32
C SER A 244 22.40 19.69 18.55
N LEU A 245 21.83 20.90 18.59
CA LEU A 245 20.41 21.20 18.89
C LEU A 245 19.31 20.43 18.09
N PRO A 246 19.53 19.86 16.88
CA PRO A 246 18.53 19.01 16.21
C PRO A 246 18.07 17.81 17.06
N CYS A 247 18.88 17.37 18.03
CA CYS A 247 18.63 16.13 18.76
C CYS A 247 17.50 16.25 19.79
N VAL A 248 17.29 17.38 20.48
CA VAL A 248 16.48 17.35 21.73
C VAL A 248 14.97 17.25 21.48
N ALA A 249 14.44 17.95 20.47
CA ALA A 249 13.00 17.92 20.15
C ALA A 249 12.59 16.63 19.45
N VAL A 250 13.43 16.16 18.52
CA VAL A 250 13.27 14.87 17.84
C VAL A 250 13.42 13.72 18.84
N CYS A 251 14.44 13.74 19.72
CA CYS A 251 14.61 12.75 20.78
C CYS A 251 13.42 12.73 21.75
N ARG A 252 12.83 13.88 22.11
CA ARG A 252 11.67 13.90 23.02
C ARG A 252 10.37 13.40 22.37
N LEU A 253 10.22 13.63 21.06
CA LEU A 253 9.12 13.08 20.27
C LEU A 253 9.27 11.58 20.05
N TRP A 254 10.50 11.14 19.75
CA TRP A 254 10.90 9.76 19.72
C TRP A 254 10.65 9.07 21.05
N GLN A 255 11.05 9.67 22.18
CA GLN A 255 10.78 9.13 23.53
C GLN A 255 9.28 8.99 23.82
N ALA A 256 8.45 9.95 23.40
CA ALA A 256 7.00 9.86 23.57
C ALA A 256 6.38 8.74 22.70
N LEU A 257 6.86 8.60 21.47
CA LEU A 257 6.43 7.53 20.58
C LEU A 257 6.92 6.16 21.04
N ALA A 258 8.19 6.05 21.42
CA ALA A 258 8.81 4.88 22.02
C ALA A 258 8.04 4.44 23.26
N LYS A 259 7.64 5.39 24.13
CA LYS A 259 6.80 5.11 25.28
C LYS A 259 5.43 4.56 24.85
N HIS A 260 4.72 5.21 23.92
CA HIS A 260 3.43 4.71 23.42
C HIS A 260 3.53 3.31 22.81
N TYR A 261 4.54 3.08 21.97
CA TYR A 261 4.76 1.77 21.36
C TYR A 261 5.09 0.69 22.40
N LYS A 262 5.84 1.06 23.44
CA LYS A 262 6.16 0.17 24.54
C LYS A 262 4.93 -0.13 25.40
N ASP A 263 4.16 0.88 25.77
CA ASP A 263 3.00 0.77 26.64
C ASP A 263 1.83 0.04 25.94
N ASP A 264 1.55 0.36 24.68
CA ASP A 264 0.37 -0.16 23.96
C ASP A 264 0.67 -1.40 23.10
N PHE A 265 1.94 -1.62 22.73
CA PHE A 265 2.33 -2.68 21.78
C PHE A 265 3.52 -3.52 22.23
N GLY A 266 4.10 -3.25 23.41
CA GLY A 266 5.15 -4.05 24.00
C GLY A 266 6.52 -3.98 23.31
N PHE A 267 6.75 -3.02 22.40
CA PHE A 267 8.06 -2.86 21.75
C PHE A 267 8.46 -1.39 21.60
N THR A 268 9.76 -1.11 21.48
CA THR A 268 10.27 0.23 21.19
C THR A 268 10.66 0.30 19.72
N PRO A 269 10.13 1.22 18.90
CA PRO A 269 10.55 1.38 17.50
C PRO A 269 12.06 1.64 17.42
N SER A 270 12.67 1.36 16.28
CA SER A 270 14.08 1.64 16.03
C SER A 270 14.25 2.45 14.74
N GLU A 271 15.09 3.49 14.79
CA GLU A 271 15.57 4.21 13.59
C GLU A 271 16.95 3.73 13.13
N ALA A 272 17.53 2.73 13.81
CA ALA A 272 18.85 2.21 13.43
C ALA A 272 18.86 1.91 11.94
N ARG A 273 19.94 2.27 11.25
CA ARG A 273 20.09 1.86 9.85
C ARG A 273 20.37 0.37 9.83
N LEU A 274 20.10 -0.25 8.68
CA LEU A 274 20.40 -1.67 8.51
C LEU A 274 21.90 -1.94 8.73
N GLU A 275 22.75 -1.01 8.30
CA GLU A 275 24.21 -1.02 8.51
C GLU A 275 24.63 -0.97 9.99
N ASP A 276 23.76 -0.44 10.87
CA ASP A 276 24.04 -0.29 12.29
C ASP A 276 23.63 -1.54 13.10
N ILE A 277 22.97 -2.52 12.47
CA ILE A 277 22.63 -3.79 13.12
C ILE A 277 23.88 -4.67 13.16
N ASP A 278 24.13 -5.28 14.32
CA ASP A 278 25.25 -6.21 14.50
C ASP A 278 25.20 -7.35 13.46
N GLN A 279 26.31 -7.52 12.75
CA GLN A 279 26.47 -8.58 11.74
C GLN A 279 26.30 -9.98 12.33
N ALA A 280 26.64 -10.19 13.61
CA ALA A 280 26.38 -11.46 14.30
C ALA A 280 24.87 -11.76 14.40
N VAL A 281 24.05 -10.74 14.60
CA VAL A 281 22.58 -10.87 14.63
C VAL A 281 22.04 -11.25 13.26
N LEU A 282 22.53 -10.59 12.19
CA LEU A 282 22.10 -10.87 10.82
C LEU A 282 22.56 -12.26 10.32
N SER A 283 23.77 -12.67 10.70
CA SER A 283 24.28 -14.03 10.44
C SER A 283 23.44 -15.06 11.18
N SER A 284 23.20 -14.87 12.48
CA SER A 284 22.36 -15.78 13.27
C SER A 284 20.94 -15.90 12.73
N LEU A 285 20.37 -14.78 12.25
CA LEU A 285 19.06 -14.80 11.59
C LEU A 285 19.09 -15.63 10.30
N THR A 286 20.14 -15.51 9.49
CA THR A 286 20.32 -16.32 8.28
C THR A 286 20.39 -17.80 8.64
N ASP A 287 21.18 -18.18 9.64
CA ASP A 287 21.30 -19.57 10.09
C ASP A 287 19.95 -20.12 10.59
N GLN A 288 19.20 -19.33 11.36
CA GLN A 288 17.85 -19.69 11.82
C GLN A 288 16.87 -19.87 10.67
N MET A 289 16.91 -19.00 9.66
CA MET A 289 16.05 -19.11 8.47
C MET A 289 16.37 -20.38 7.69
N SER A 290 17.65 -20.66 7.46
CA SER A 290 18.11 -21.85 6.75
C SER A 290 17.79 -23.13 7.51
N ALA A 291 17.93 -23.14 8.84
CA ALA A 291 17.53 -24.26 9.69
C ALA A 291 16.01 -24.50 9.70
N LEU A 292 15.22 -23.43 9.62
CA LEU A 292 13.76 -23.50 9.64
C LEU A 292 13.16 -23.93 8.29
N LEU A 293 13.79 -23.56 7.18
CA LEU A 293 13.27 -23.73 5.82
C LEU A 293 12.82 -25.17 5.52
N PRO A 294 13.60 -26.24 5.83
CA PRO A 294 13.17 -27.61 5.56
C PRO A 294 11.83 -27.98 6.20
N THR A 295 11.49 -27.41 7.36
CA THR A 295 10.22 -27.67 8.05
C THR A 295 9.02 -26.95 7.43
N LEU A 296 9.29 -25.94 6.58
CA LEU A 296 8.27 -25.13 5.91
C LEU A 296 8.00 -25.59 4.48
N LEU A 297 8.97 -26.27 3.88
CA LEU A 297 8.84 -26.84 2.55
C LEU A 297 7.76 -27.93 2.52
N PRO A 298 7.09 -28.09 1.37
CA PRO A 298 6.12 -29.15 1.20
C PRO A 298 6.80 -30.53 1.24
N SER A 299 6.07 -31.53 1.68
CA SER A 299 6.53 -32.92 1.63
C SER A 299 6.75 -33.40 0.19
N PRO A 300 7.57 -34.44 -0.04
CA PRO A 300 7.84 -34.96 -1.38
C PRO A 300 6.59 -35.38 -2.16
N ASP A 301 5.53 -35.82 -1.48
CA ASP A 301 4.27 -36.26 -2.09
C ASP A 301 3.22 -35.15 -2.24
N PHE A 302 3.58 -33.90 -1.91
CA PHE A 302 2.69 -32.73 -1.98
C PHE A 302 2.01 -32.57 -3.34
N GLY A 303 2.78 -32.70 -4.42
CA GLY A 303 2.25 -32.58 -5.78
C GLY A 303 1.32 -33.74 -6.14
N GLU A 304 1.70 -34.97 -5.78
CA GLU A 304 0.93 -36.17 -6.09
C GLU A 304 -0.41 -36.20 -5.35
N LYS A 305 -0.43 -35.84 -4.07
CA LYS A 305 -1.67 -35.74 -3.26
C LYS A 305 -2.67 -34.76 -3.88
N ARG A 306 -2.20 -33.57 -4.28
CA ARG A 306 -3.05 -32.54 -4.89
C ARG A 306 -3.55 -32.94 -6.27
N GLU A 307 -2.71 -33.58 -7.07
CA GLU A 307 -3.09 -34.08 -8.39
C GLU A 307 -4.15 -35.19 -8.28
N LYS A 308 -4.05 -36.09 -7.29
CA LYS A 308 -5.07 -37.11 -7.02
C LYS A 308 -6.44 -36.49 -6.71
N VAL A 309 -6.48 -35.45 -5.85
CA VAL A 309 -7.71 -34.73 -5.51
C VAL A 309 -8.27 -34.01 -6.74
N ARG A 310 -7.44 -33.25 -7.46
CA ARG A 310 -7.81 -32.56 -8.70
C ARG A 310 -8.41 -33.52 -9.74
N ALA A 311 -7.73 -34.64 -10.02
CA ALA A 311 -8.18 -35.62 -11.01
C ALA A 311 -9.49 -36.33 -10.59
N SER A 312 -9.71 -36.53 -9.28
CA SER A 312 -10.97 -37.07 -8.76
C SER A 312 -12.13 -36.08 -8.96
N LEU A 313 -11.91 -34.82 -8.58
CA LEU A 313 -12.89 -33.74 -8.74
C LEU A 313 -13.22 -33.48 -10.21
N GLU A 314 -12.21 -33.40 -11.08
CA GLU A 314 -12.39 -33.23 -12.52
C GLU A 314 -13.29 -34.33 -13.10
N ARG A 315 -12.97 -35.61 -12.85
CA ARG A 315 -13.80 -36.72 -13.33
C ARG A 315 -15.24 -36.63 -12.82
N THR A 316 -15.42 -36.26 -11.56
CA THR A 316 -16.75 -36.17 -10.92
C THR A 316 -17.57 -35.04 -11.53
N LEU A 317 -17.01 -33.83 -11.60
CA LEU A 317 -17.70 -32.64 -12.10
C LEU A 317 -18.02 -32.77 -13.60
N MET A 318 -17.08 -33.24 -14.40
CA MET A 318 -17.27 -33.44 -15.84
C MET A 318 -18.35 -34.51 -16.13
N LYS A 319 -18.47 -35.53 -15.27
CA LYS A 319 -19.52 -36.56 -15.39
C LYS A 319 -20.89 -36.06 -14.94
N GLN A 320 -20.95 -35.26 -13.87
CA GLN A 320 -22.21 -34.86 -13.23
C GLN A 320 -22.82 -33.58 -13.83
N LEU A 321 -22.02 -32.73 -14.47
CA LEU A 321 -22.46 -31.46 -15.06
C LEU A 321 -22.17 -31.34 -16.58
N PRO A 322 -22.45 -32.36 -17.41
CA PRO A 322 -22.05 -32.38 -18.83
C PRO A 322 -22.78 -31.35 -19.69
N LYS A 323 -23.91 -30.80 -19.21
CA LYS A 323 -24.67 -29.74 -19.91
C LYS A 323 -24.13 -28.33 -19.61
N MET A 324 -23.44 -28.15 -18.49
CA MET A 324 -22.96 -26.84 -18.04
C MET A 324 -21.46 -26.68 -18.22
N ILE A 325 -20.70 -27.78 -18.08
CA ILE A 325 -19.27 -27.79 -18.34
C ILE A 325 -19.04 -28.35 -19.74
N PRO A 326 -18.54 -27.54 -20.70
CA PRO A 326 -18.35 -28.00 -22.06
C PRO A 326 -17.37 -29.16 -22.17
N LYS A 327 -17.59 -30.04 -23.14
CA LYS A 327 -16.70 -31.16 -23.43
C LYS A 327 -15.28 -30.66 -23.76
N GLY A 328 -14.27 -31.30 -23.18
CA GLY A 328 -12.86 -30.91 -23.35
C GLY A 328 -12.36 -29.84 -22.37
N SER A 329 -13.22 -29.35 -21.48
CA SER A 329 -12.79 -28.49 -20.36
C SER A 329 -11.88 -29.26 -19.40
N THR A 330 -11.04 -28.53 -18.66
CA THR A 330 -10.11 -29.10 -17.68
C THR A 330 -10.19 -28.35 -16.36
N LEU A 331 -9.85 -29.01 -15.26
CA LEU A 331 -9.68 -28.42 -13.95
C LEU A 331 -8.19 -28.19 -13.71
N ARG A 332 -7.76 -26.93 -13.77
CA ARG A 332 -6.35 -26.54 -13.59
C ARG A 332 -6.07 -26.11 -12.16
N VAL A 333 -4.94 -26.56 -11.62
CA VAL A 333 -4.43 -26.10 -10.32
C VAL A 333 -3.62 -24.82 -10.49
N PHE A 334 -3.89 -23.83 -9.66
CA PHE A 334 -3.12 -22.59 -9.59
C PHE A 334 -2.72 -22.27 -8.15
N GLY A 335 -2.27 -21.05 -7.90
CA GLY A 335 -2.02 -20.55 -6.55
C GLY A 335 -0.84 -21.24 -5.88
N SER A 336 -0.92 -21.40 -4.56
CA SER A 336 0.21 -21.88 -3.76
C SER A 336 0.63 -23.31 -4.09
N SER A 337 -0.31 -24.10 -4.62
CA SER A 337 -0.09 -25.48 -5.07
C SER A 337 0.85 -25.57 -6.29
N SER A 338 0.91 -24.52 -7.12
CA SER A 338 1.67 -24.52 -8.38
C SER A 338 2.72 -23.42 -8.49
N ASN A 339 2.70 -22.39 -7.63
CA ASN A 339 3.60 -21.24 -7.72
C ASN A 339 4.98 -21.44 -7.05
N GLY A 340 5.22 -22.58 -6.41
CA GLY A 340 6.49 -22.88 -5.73
C GLY A 340 6.63 -22.34 -4.30
N PHE A 341 5.56 -21.80 -3.72
CA PHE A 341 5.50 -21.27 -2.36
C PHE A 341 4.44 -21.98 -1.48
N GLY A 342 3.95 -23.15 -1.88
CA GLY A 342 2.97 -23.96 -1.13
C GLY A 342 3.60 -24.77 0.00
N ASN A 343 2.83 -25.06 1.04
CA ASN A 343 3.17 -26.04 2.08
C ASN A 343 2.02 -27.03 2.21
N ASP A 344 2.23 -28.15 2.92
CA ASP A 344 1.25 -29.25 2.96
C ASP A 344 -0.14 -28.83 3.41
N GLY A 345 -0.23 -27.88 4.35
CA GLY A 345 -1.49 -27.33 4.84
C GLY A 345 -2.02 -26.12 4.06
N ALA A 346 -1.54 -25.86 2.84
CA ALA A 346 -2.04 -24.78 2.01
C ALA A 346 -3.27 -25.19 1.20
N ASP A 347 -4.12 -24.23 0.86
CA ASP A 347 -5.36 -24.50 0.12
C ASP A 347 -5.07 -25.00 -1.30
N LEU A 348 -5.97 -25.82 -1.84
CA LEU A 348 -5.92 -26.32 -3.22
C LEU A 348 -6.79 -25.43 -4.12
N ASP A 349 -6.14 -24.41 -4.70
CA ASP A 349 -6.77 -23.49 -5.66
C ASP A 349 -6.90 -24.13 -7.05
N MET A 350 -8.12 -24.19 -7.58
CA MET A 350 -8.44 -24.78 -8.88
C MET A 350 -9.36 -23.89 -9.70
N CYS A 351 -9.22 -23.93 -11.02
CA CYS A 351 -10.14 -23.27 -11.94
C CYS A 351 -10.59 -24.20 -13.06
N ILE A 352 -11.88 -24.16 -13.39
CA ILE A 352 -12.39 -24.77 -14.61
C ILE A 352 -11.97 -23.89 -15.79
N GLU A 353 -11.23 -24.47 -16.73
CA GLU A 353 -10.85 -23.85 -17.99
C GLU A 353 -11.56 -24.57 -19.13
N TYR A 354 -12.30 -23.82 -19.94
CA TYR A 354 -12.98 -24.37 -21.11
C TYR A 354 -12.01 -24.63 -22.25
N ALA A 355 -12.35 -25.61 -23.09
CA ALA A 355 -11.59 -25.87 -24.31
C ALA A 355 -11.55 -24.64 -25.23
N ARG A 356 -10.45 -24.48 -25.97
CA ARG A 356 -10.30 -23.37 -26.93
C ARG A 356 -11.41 -23.40 -27.98
N GLY A 357 -11.92 -22.21 -28.31
CA GLY A 357 -12.95 -22.05 -29.34
C GLY A 357 -14.36 -22.42 -28.89
N VAL A 358 -14.54 -22.81 -27.63
CA VAL A 358 -15.87 -23.07 -27.05
C VAL A 358 -16.46 -21.77 -26.50
N GLN A 359 -17.73 -21.52 -26.80
CA GLN A 359 -18.47 -20.39 -26.24
C GLN A 359 -18.59 -20.56 -24.73
N HIS A 360 -18.18 -19.54 -23.97
CA HIS A 360 -18.30 -19.53 -22.53
C HIS A 360 -19.79 -19.52 -22.17
N PRO A 361 -20.28 -20.45 -21.32
CA PRO A 361 -21.62 -20.35 -20.76
C PRO A 361 -21.76 -19.00 -20.04
N ASP A 362 -22.89 -18.33 -20.27
CA ASP A 362 -23.09 -16.94 -19.85
C ASP A 362 -23.16 -16.76 -18.32
N ASP A 363 -23.43 -17.83 -17.56
CA ASP A 363 -23.64 -17.76 -16.11
C ASP A 363 -22.65 -18.64 -15.31
N ALA A 364 -21.48 -18.07 -15.04
CA ALA A 364 -20.48 -18.68 -14.15
C ALA A 364 -20.98 -18.83 -12.70
N GLY A 365 -21.91 -17.97 -12.25
CA GLY A 365 -22.50 -18.04 -10.91
C GLY A 365 -23.37 -19.28 -10.74
N ALA A 366 -24.27 -19.52 -11.69
CA ALA A 366 -25.12 -20.71 -11.71
C ALA A 366 -24.31 -22.02 -11.80
N LEU A 367 -23.18 -22.01 -12.54
CA LEU A 367 -22.26 -23.14 -12.56
C LEU A 367 -21.64 -23.38 -11.18
N ILE A 368 -21.20 -22.33 -10.48
CA ILE A 368 -20.65 -22.44 -9.12
C ILE A 368 -21.67 -23.00 -8.13
N GLU A 369 -22.94 -22.56 -8.18
CA GLU A 369 -24.02 -23.10 -7.35
C GLU A 369 -24.25 -24.60 -7.65
N SER A 370 -24.29 -24.95 -8.92
CA SER A 370 -24.45 -26.35 -9.36
C SER A 370 -23.28 -27.24 -8.91
N ILE A 371 -22.05 -26.73 -8.98
CA ILE A 371 -20.86 -27.41 -8.45
C ILE A 371 -21.01 -27.61 -6.93
N ALA A 372 -21.43 -26.59 -6.19
CA ALA A 372 -21.60 -26.69 -4.75
C ALA A 372 -22.62 -27.77 -4.35
N GLU A 373 -23.74 -27.89 -5.07
CA GLU A 373 -24.71 -28.98 -4.87
C GLU A 373 -24.09 -30.36 -5.11
N LYS A 374 -23.30 -30.51 -6.19
CA LYS A 374 -22.63 -31.78 -6.51
C LYS A 374 -21.56 -32.15 -5.48
N LEU A 375 -20.81 -31.17 -4.98
CA LEU A 375 -19.83 -31.38 -3.92
C LEU A 375 -20.49 -31.82 -2.60
N LYS A 376 -21.61 -31.19 -2.21
CA LYS A 376 -22.41 -31.61 -1.04
C LYS A 376 -22.91 -33.05 -1.19
N ALA A 377 -23.45 -33.39 -2.37
CA ALA A 377 -23.91 -34.75 -2.65
C ALA A 377 -22.77 -35.79 -2.68
N ALA A 378 -21.55 -35.36 -3.01
CA ALA A 378 -20.35 -36.20 -2.97
C ALA A 378 -19.71 -36.31 -1.56
N GLY A 379 -20.32 -35.73 -0.53
CA GLY A 379 -19.86 -35.82 0.86
C GLY A 379 -18.79 -34.80 1.26
N MET A 380 -18.54 -33.78 0.43
CA MET A 380 -17.62 -32.69 0.80
C MET A 380 -18.22 -31.86 1.93
N THR A 381 -17.35 -31.35 2.82
CA THR A 381 -17.79 -30.58 4.00
C THR A 381 -17.47 -29.09 3.84
N LYS A 382 -18.06 -28.25 4.70
CA LYS A 382 -17.85 -26.78 4.71
C LYS A 382 -18.05 -26.11 3.34
N VAL A 383 -18.98 -26.61 2.53
CA VAL A 383 -19.22 -26.09 1.17
C VAL A 383 -19.89 -24.71 1.24
N ASP A 384 -19.16 -23.67 0.81
CA ASP A 384 -19.56 -22.27 0.73
C ASP A 384 -19.42 -21.76 -0.71
N SER A 385 -20.54 -21.43 -1.36
CA SER A 385 -20.56 -20.91 -2.74
C SER A 385 -20.76 -19.40 -2.75
N ARG A 386 -19.95 -18.70 -3.55
CA ARG A 386 -19.99 -17.23 -3.72
C ARG A 386 -20.22 -16.86 -5.19
N PRO A 387 -21.44 -17.07 -5.71
CA PRO A 387 -21.74 -16.87 -7.12
C PRO A 387 -21.69 -15.40 -7.57
N THR A 388 -21.90 -14.46 -6.64
CA THR A 388 -21.91 -13.01 -6.90
C THR A 388 -20.56 -12.34 -6.63
N ALA A 389 -19.54 -13.10 -6.22
CA ALA A 389 -18.20 -12.55 -6.05
C ALA A 389 -17.63 -12.07 -7.40
N ARG A 390 -16.68 -11.13 -7.34
CA ARG A 390 -15.96 -10.65 -8.53
C ARG A 390 -15.47 -11.80 -9.40
N ILE A 391 -14.90 -12.82 -8.78
CA ILE A 391 -14.61 -14.12 -9.40
C ILE A 391 -15.50 -15.14 -8.69
N PRO A 392 -16.52 -15.70 -9.36
CA PRO A 392 -17.38 -16.73 -8.78
C PRO A 392 -16.54 -17.94 -8.32
N ILE A 393 -16.78 -18.37 -7.08
CA ILE A 393 -15.95 -19.39 -6.43
C ILE A 393 -16.78 -20.25 -5.48
N VAL A 394 -16.43 -21.53 -5.36
CA VAL A 394 -16.90 -22.42 -4.29
C VAL A 394 -15.71 -22.87 -3.46
N ILE A 395 -15.85 -22.75 -2.15
CA ILE A 395 -14.87 -23.13 -1.13
C ILE A 395 -15.42 -24.36 -0.40
N PHE A 396 -14.60 -25.38 -0.16
CA PHE A 396 -15.03 -26.60 0.50
C PHE A 396 -13.83 -27.33 1.12
N ASN A 397 -14.10 -28.32 1.97
CA ASN A 397 -13.09 -29.23 2.48
C ASN A 397 -13.33 -30.65 1.92
N ASP A 398 -12.27 -31.22 1.32
CA ASP A 398 -12.27 -32.61 0.90
C ASP A 398 -12.01 -33.52 2.10
N GLY A 399 -13.05 -34.16 2.61
CA GLY A 399 -12.96 -34.99 3.81
C GLY A 399 -12.00 -36.18 3.68
N ALA A 400 -11.70 -36.63 2.46
CA ALA A 400 -10.81 -37.76 2.24
C ALA A 400 -9.32 -37.37 2.40
N SER A 401 -8.92 -36.22 1.87
CA SER A 401 -7.55 -35.71 1.98
C SER A 401 -7.33 -34.72 3.13
N GLY A 402 -8.41 -34.15 3.66
CA GLY A 402 -8.39 -33.06 4.64
C GLY A 402 -8.08 -31.68 4.03
N LEU A 403 -7.90 -31.57 2.71
CA LEU A 403 -7.53 -30.33 2.03
C LEU A 403 -8.72 -29.36 1.93
N ASP A 404 -8.48 -28.11 2.32
CA ASP A 404 -9.34 -26.99 1.95
C ASP A 404 -9.11 -26.66 0.45
N CYS A 405 -10.20 -26.55 -0.30
CA CYS A 405 -10.21 -26.49 -1.75
C CYS A 405 -11.10 -25.35 -2.25
N ASP A 406 -10.63 -24.68 -3.30
CA ASP A 406 -11.29 -23.55 -3.93
C ASP A 406 -11.46 -23.85 -5.42
N ILE A 407 -12.69 -23.79 -5.96
CA ILE A 407 -12.95 -23.93 -7.40
C ILE A 407 -13.57 -22.65 -7.93
N SER A 408 -12.87 -22.03 -8.87
CA SER A 408 -13.35 -20.89 -9.66
C SER A 408 -13.63 -21.30 -11.12
N VAL A 409 -14.31 -20.43 -11.87
CA VAL A 409 -14.60 -20.64 -13.30
C VAL A 409 -13.83 -19.61 -14.12
N MET A 410 -13.11 -20.06 -15.16
CA MET A 410 -12.47 -19.22 -16.17
C MET A 410 -11.59 -18.09 -15.60
N ASN A 411 -10.61 -18.43 -14.76
CA ASN A 411 -9.66 -17.46 -14.19
C ASN A 411 -8.25 -17.57 -14.80
N PRO A 412 -8.05 -17.25 -16.09
CA PRO A 412 -6.77 -17.44 -16.76
C PRO A 412 -5.67 -16.50 -16.23
N LEU A 413 -6.03 -15.31 -15.73
CA LEU A 413 -5.07 -14.39 -15.10
C LEU A 413 -4.46 -14.98 -13.83
N ALA A 414 -5.22 -15.70 -13.00
CA ALA A 414 -4.66 -16.38 -11.83
C ALA A 414 -3.66 -17.48 -12.22
N VAL A 415 -3.89 -18.18 -13.33
CA VAL A 415 -2.94 -19.16 -13.89
C VAL A 415 -1.67 -18.47 -14.37
N ARG A 416 -1.79 -17.33 -15.07
CA ARG A 416 -0.64 -16.53 -15.50
C ARG A 416 0.15 -16.00 -14.31
N ASN A 417 -0.51 -15.43 -13.30
CA ASN A 417 0.13 -14.93 -12.07
C ASN A 417 0.84 -16.05 -11.31
N THR A 418 0.23 -17.23 -11.23
CA THR A 418 0.85 -18.43 -10.63
C THR A 418 2.14 -18.80 -11.34
N ARG A 419 2.17 -18.76 -12.68
CA ARG A 419 3.37 -19.05 -13.47
C ARG A 419 4.43 -17.97 -13.31
N LEU A 420 4.06 -16.69 -13.24
CA LEU A 420 4.97 -15.58 -12.95
C LEU A 420 5.63 -15.75 -11.57
N MET A 421 4.82 -16.05 -10.54
CA MET A 421 5.32 -16.32 -9.20
C MET A 421 6.27 -17.54 -9.19
N LYS A 422 5.95 -18.60 -9.94
CA LYS A 422 6.82 -19.77 -10.11
C LYS A 422 8.14 -19.40 -10.77
N ALA A 423 8.13 -18.54 -11.78
CA ALA A 423 9.33 -18.05 -12.45
C ALA A 423 10.26 -17.32 -11.47
N TYR A 424 9.71 -16.42 -10.63
CA TYR A 424 10.49 -15.78 -9.57
C TYR A 424 11.00 -16.78 -8.52
N SER A 425 10.22 -17.82 -8.17
CA SER A 425 10.65 -18.83 -7.19
C SER A 425 11.89 -19.62 -7.61
N VAL A 426 12.19 -19.69 -8.91
CA VAL A 426 13.36 -20.41 -9.45
C VAL A 426 14.47 -19.46 -9.92
N ALA A 427 14.24 -18.15 -9.85
CA ALA A 427 15.19 -17.14 -10.28
C ALA A 427 16.38 -17.03 -9.31
N ASP A 428 16.11 -17.04 -8.00
CA ASP A 428 17.13 -17.00 -6.93
C ASP A 428 16.63 -17.78 -5.70
N PRO A 429 17.48 -18.61 -5.06
CA PRO A 429 17.07 -19.44 -3.92
C PRO A 429 16.56 -18.63 -2.72
N ARG A 430 17.10 -17.42 -2.50
CA ARG A 430 16.71 -16.53 -1.39
C ARG A 430 15.25 -16.09 -1.50
N VAL A 431 14.70 -16.03 -2.72
CA VAL A 431 13.27 -15.71 -2.95
C VAL A 431 12.37 -16.71 -2.23
N LYS A 432 12.66 -18.01 -2.36
CA LYS A 432 11.87 -19.06 -1.70
C LYS A 432 12.05 -18.98 -0.19
N GLU A 433 13.28 -18.92 0.29
CA GLU A 433 13.57 -18.87 1.72
C GLU A 433 12.83 -17.71 2.41
N LEU A 434 12.96 -16.49 1.86
CA LEU A 434 12.25 -15.30 2.34
C LEU A 434 10.74 -15.46 2.26
N ALA A 435 10.21 -16.00 1.17
CA ALA A 435 8.76 -16.19 1.00
C ALA A 435 8.17 -17.13 2.05
N TYR A 436 8.81 -18.27 2.33
CA TYR A 436 8.33 -19.21 3.35
C TYR A 436 8.40 -18.61 4.76
N VAL A 437 9.49 -17.92 5.09
CA VAL A 437 9.65 -17.26 6.39
C VAL A 437 8.62 -16.14 6.56
N LEU A 438 8.43 -15.29 5.55
CA LEU A 438 7.43 -14.22 5.59
C LEU A 438 6.01 -14.77 5.69
N LYS A 439 5.67 -15.85 4.98
CA LYS A 439 4.37 -16.51 5.11
C LYS A 439 4.15 -17.06 6.53
N ARG A 440 5.17 -17.67 7.14
CA ARG A 440 5.10 -18.15 8.53
C ARG A 440 4.87 -16.99 9.48
N TRP A 441 5.67 -15.92 9.36
CA TRP A 441 5.53 -14.70 10.15
C TRP A 441 4.11 -14.13 10.01
N ALA A 442 3.65 -13.90 8.78
CA ALA A 442 2.35 -13.30 8.54
C ALA A 442 1.19 -14.13 9.10
N LYS A 443 1.28 -15.47 9.01
CA LYS A 443 0.31 -16.41 9.60
C LYS A 443 0.32 -16.36 11.13
N ARG A 444 1.49 -16.44 11.76
CA ARG A 444 1.62 -16.41 13.23
C ARG A 444 1.23 -15.08 13.85
N ARG A 445 1.45 -13.98 13.13
CA ARG A 445 1.07 -12.63 13.52
C ARG A 445 -0.36 -12.25 13.13
N TRP A 446 -1.09 -13.16 12.47
CA TRP A 446 -2.48 -12.97 12.06
C TRP A 446 -2.69 -11.72 11.17
N VAL A 447 -1.74 -11.52 10.25
CA VAL A 447 -1.74 -10.41 9.30
C VAL A 447 -1.93 -10.88 7.85
N ASN A 448 -2.32 -12.13 7.64
CA ASN A 448 -2.50 -12.76 6.32
C ASN A 448 -3.94 -13.30 6.04
N ASN A 449 -4.96 -12.69 6.63
CA ASN A 449 -6.37 -13.01 6.43
C ASN A 449 -7.11 -11.89 5.66
N ALA A 450 -7.29 -12.07 4.35
CA ALA A 450 -7.93 -11.09 3.47
C ALA A 450 -9.42 -10.84 3.81
N SER A 451 -10.16 -11.88 4.19
CA SER A 451 -11.58 -11.74 4.60
C SER A 451 -11.76 -10.89 5.85
N GLU A 452 -10.76 -10.83 6.73
CA GLU A 452 -10.77 -9.99 7.93
C GLU A 452 -10.12 -8.61 7.72
N GLY A 453 -9.80 -8.30 6.46
CA GLY A 453 -9.29 -7.02 6.01
C GLY A 453 -7.79 -6.82 6.20
N THR A 454 -7.00 -7.89 6.26
CA THR A 454 -5.52 -7.85 6.15
C THR A 454 -5.06 -8.25 4.75
N LEU A 455 -3.76 -8.41 4.50
CA LEU A 455 -3.26 -8.80 3.18
C LEU A 455 -3.45 -10.30 2.92
N SER A 456 -3.57 -10.71 1.67
CA SER A 456 -3.46 -12.13 1.28
C SER A 456 -2.00 -12.58 1.24
N SER A 457 -1.76 -13.89 1.22
CA SER A 457 -0.41 -14.44 0.97
C SER A 457 0.18 -13.94 -0.35
N TYR A 458 -0.65 -13.82 -1.40
CA TYR A 458 -0.24 -13.25 -2.68
C TYR A 458 0.21 -11.79 -2.55
N GLY A 459 -0.50 -10.97 -1.77
CA GLY A 459 -0.09 -9.59 -1.48
C GLY A 459 1.30 -9.50 -0.83
N TYR A 460 1.62 -10.38 0.12
CA TYR A 460 2.97 -10.43 0.72
C TYR A 460 4.05 -10.88 -0.28
N LEU A 461 3.74 -11.80 -1.20
CA LEU A 461 4.67 -12.18 -2.26
C LEU A 461 4.95 -11.00 -3.20
N LEU A 462 3.94 -10.20 -3.56
CA LEU A 462 4.15 -8.98 -4.34
C LEU A 462 5.03 -7.96 -3.59
N CYS A 463 4.79 -7.76 -2.29
CA CYS A 463 5.65 -6.93 -1.45
C CYS A 463 7.11 -7.41 -1.46
N LEU A 464 7.33 -8.73 -1.31
CA LEU A 464 8.66 -9.34 -1.33
C LEU A 464 9.35 -9.13 -2.68
N LEU A 465 8.67 -9.44 -3.78
CA LEU A 465 9.25 -9.32 -5.12
C LEU A 465 9.62 -7.87 -5.43
N HIS A 466 8.74 -6.92 -5.13
CA HIS A 466 9.06 -5.49 -5.24
C HIS A 466 10.29 -5.10 -4.41
N PHE A 467 10.36 -5.55 -3.16
CA PHE A 467 11.51 -5.27 -2.30
C PHE A 467 12.82 -5.80 -2.91
N LEU A 468 12.80 -7.04 -3.43
CA LEU A 468 13.95 -7.69 -4.06
C LEU A 468 14.36 -7.04 -5.39
N GLN A 469 13.40 -6.57 -6.20
CA GLN A 469 13.63 -5.82 -7.43
C GLN A 469 14.22 -4.43 -7.20
N THR A 470 13.96 -3.84 -6.03
CA THR A 470 14.39 -2.48 -5.67
C THR A 470 15.64 -2.45 -4.78
N ARG A 471 16.29 -3.61 -4.56
CA ARG A 471 17.61 -3.64 -3.92
C ARG A 471 18.66 -3.03 -4.84
N ASN A 472 19.78 -2.61 -4.26
CA ASN A 472 20.93 -2.13 -5.00
C ASN A 472 22.18 -2.93 -4.58
N PRO A 473 22.69 -3.85 -5.42
CA PRO A 473 22.09 -4.32 -6.67
C PRO A 473 20.79 -5.11 -6.46
N PRO A 474 19.90 -5.24 -7.45
CA PRO A 474 18.65 -6.00 -7.34
C PRO A 474 18.91 -7.50 -7.21
N VAL A 475 18.08 -8.21 -6.44
CA VAL A 475 18.18 -9.68 -6.26
C VAL A 475 17.48 -10.43 -7.40
N VAL A 476 16.38 -9.89 -7.91
CA VAL A 476 15.67 -10.43 -9.09
C VAL A 476 15.36 -9.30 -10.08
N PRO A 477 15.37 -9.56 -11.38
CA PRO A 477 15.03 -8.55 -12.38
C PRO A 477 13.51 -8.36 -12.50
N ASN A 478 13.08 -7.37 -13.26
CA ASN A 478 11.68 -7.26 -13.69
C ASN A 478 11.42 -8.19 -14.88
N LEU A 479 10.86 -9.39 -14.64
CA LEU A 479 10.61 -10.38 -15.70
C LEU A 479 9.69 -9.88 -16.81
N GLN A 480 8.80 -8.91 -16.54
CA GLN A 480 7.89 -8.34 -17.55
C GLN A 480 8.57 -7.30 -18.44
N ALA A 481 9.80 -6.90 -18.12
CA ALA A 481 10.59 -5.96 -18.93
C ALA A 481 11.69 -6.64 -19.77
N LEU A 482 11.89 -7.95 -19.61
CA LEU A 482 12.99 -8.68 -20.24
C LEU A 482 12.58 -9.28 -21.60
N PRO A 483 13.37 -9.10 -22.68
CA PRO A 483 13.11 -9.75 -23.95
C PRO A 483 13.44 -11.26 -23.92
N PRO A 484 12.87 -12.09 -24.81
CA PRO A 484 13.06 -13.55 -24.78
C PRO A 484 14.51 -14.02 -24.92
N ASP A 485 15.32 -13.26 -25.63
CA ASP A 485 16.73 -13.49 -25.91
C ASP A 485 17.68 -12.86 -24.87
N TRP A 486 17.14 -12.25 -23.80
CA TRP A 486 17.93 -11.62 -22.76
C TRP A 486 19.01 -12.57 -22.18
N ALA A 487 20.23 -12.05 -22.09
CA ALA A 487 21.43 -12.79 -21.74
C ALA A 487 22.07 -12.34 -20.40
N GLY A 488 21.36 -11.56 -19.58
CA GLY A 488 21.83 -11.12 -18.26
C GLY A 488 22.39 -9.70 -18.22
N GLU A 489 22.55 -9.06 -19.38
CA GLU A 489 23.10 -7.71 -19.49
C GLU A 489 22.06 -6.61 -19.16
N PRO A 490 22.50 -5.43 -18.68
CA PRO A 490 21.62 -4.27 -18.54
C PRO A 490 20.91 -3.95 -19.87
N LEU A 491 19.61 -3.66 -19.80
CA LEU A 491 18.86 -3.27 -21.00
C LEU A 491 19.23 -1.84 -21.41
N HIS A 492 19.64 -1.68 -22.67
CA HIS A 492 19.86 -0.38 -23.29
C HIS A 492 18.62 0.04 -24.08
N GLY A 493 17.86 1.00 -23.54
CA GLY A 493 16.60 1.46 -24.15
C GLY A 493 15.39 0.59 -23.80
N VAL A 494 14.27 0.82 -24.50
CA VAL A 494 13.02 0.06 -24.31
C VAL A 494 13.01 -1.10 -25.30
N PRO A 495 13.18 -2.36 -24.84
CA PRO A 495 13.17 -3.51 -25.74
C PRO A 495 11.77 -3.69 -26.36
N ARG A 496 11.72 -4.21 -27.59
CA ARG A 496 10.45 -4.67 -28.16
C ARG A 496 10.10 -6.02 -27.54
N LEU A 497 9.08 -6.03 -26.71
CA LEU A 497 8.62 -7.23 -26.02
C LEU A 497 7.51 -7.95 -26.81
N PRO A 498 7.44 -9.28 -26.75
CA PRO A 498 6.26 -10.02 -27.19
C PRO A 498 5.03 -9.57 -26.40
N VAL A 499 3.87 -9.72 -27.02
CA VAL A 499 2.57 -9.43 -26.39
C VAL A 499 1.82 -10.75 -26.23
N VAL A 500 1.36 -11.04 -25.01
CA VAL A 500 0.61 -12.26 -24.71
C VAL A 500 -0.72 -11.87 -24.10
N MET A 501 -1.73 -11.64 -24.95
CA MET A 501 -3.06 -11.24 -24.50
C MET A 501 -3.79 -12.39 -23.81
N THR A 502 -4.29 -12.12 -22.62
CA THR A 502 -5.16 -13.01 -21.85
C THR A 502 -6.39 -12.23 -21.42
N LYS A 503 -7.58 -12.82 -21.59
CA LYS A 503 -8.83 -12.19 -21.21
C LYS A 503 -8.98 -12.11 -19.69
N GLN A 504 -9.38 -10.94 -19.22
CA GLN A 504 -9.82 -10.73 -17.86
C GLN A 504 -11.18 -11.44 -17.65
N PRO A 505 -11.34 -12.16 -16.53
CA PRO A 505 -12.54 -12.97 -16.28
C PRO A 505 -13.84 -12.18 -16.12
N THR A 506 -13.78 -10.89 -15.75
CA THR A 506 -14.96 -10.13 -15.32
C THR A 506 -15.58 -9.25 -16.40
N ASP A 507 -14.75 -8.52 -17.14
CA ASP A 507 -15.18 -7.56 -18.17
C ASP A 507 -14.71 -7.98 -19.57
N GLY A 508 -13.97 -9.08 -19.68
CA GLY A 508 -13.46 -9.62 -20.94
C GLY A 508 -12.33 -8.81 -21.57
N LEU A 509 -11.77 -7.82 -20.86
CA LEU A 509 -10.68 -6.98 -21.37
C LEU A 509 -9.41 -7.82 -21.59
N ASP A 510 -8.67 -7.51 -22.65
CA ASP A 510 -7.38 -8.16 -22.90
C ASP A 510 -6.29 -7.53 -22.02
N CYS A 511 -5.64 -8.35 -21.20
CA CYS A 511 -4.46 -7.99 -20.44
C CYS A 511 -3.21 -8.56 -21.11
N ASP A 512 -2.17 -7.74 -21.32
CA ASP A 512 -0.86 -8.26 -21.71
C ASP A 512 -0.23 -8.96 -20.51
N THR A 513 0.00 -10.26 -20.68
CA THR A 513 0.55 -11.12 -19.65
C THR A 513 1.96 -11.58 -19.96
N TYR A 514 2.65 -11.00 -20.95
CA TYR A 514 4.01 -11.39 -21.27
C TYR A 514 4.94 -11.25 -20.05
N PHE A 515 5.84 -12.23 -19.89
CA PHE A 515 7.00 -12.17 -19.00
C PHE A 515 8.08 -13.14 -19.47
N TYR A 516 9.33 -12.87 -19.09
CA TYR A 516 10.46 -13.77 -19.31
C TYR A 516 10.32 -15.03 -18.48
N ASP A 517 10.00 -16.13 -19.15
CA ASP A 517 9.62 -17.37 -18.52
C ASP A 517 10.75 -18.42 -18.54
N PRO A 518 11.42 -18.66 -17.39
CA PRO A 518 12.46 -19.69 -17.28
C PRO A 518 11.90 -21.12 -17.21
N LEU A 519 10.57 -21.28 -17.16
CA LEU A 519 9.90 -22.58 -17.04
C LEU A 519 9.50 -23.14 -18.41
N THR A 520 10.04 -22.58 -19.49
CA THR A 520 9.83 -23.09 -20.85
C THR A 520 10.52 -24.45 -20.98
N PRO A 521 9.88 -25.50 -21.52
CA PRO A 521 10.52 -26.82 -21.62
C PRO A 521 11.80 -26.81 -22.47
N GLY A 522 12.76 -27.67 -22.10
CA GLY A 522 14.00 -27.89 -22.85
C GLY A 522 15.09 -26.85 -22.60
N ARG A 523 16.10 -26.84 -23.49
CA ARG A 523 17.35 -26.07 -23.32
C ARG A 523 17.15 -24.57 -23.15
N ASP A 524 16.11 -23.98 -23.76
CA ASP A 524 15.87 -22.54 -23.63
C ASP A 524 15.45 -22.16 -22.20
N GLY A 525 14.57 -22.94 -21.55
CA GLY A 525 14.22 -22.68 -20.15
C GLY A 525 15.39 -22.84 -19.20
N GLU A 526 16.20 -23.89 -19.39
CA GLU A 526 17.42 -24.12 -18.59
C GLU A 526 18.40 -22.95 -18.70
N ARG A 527 18.63 -22.45 -19.93
CA ARG A 527 19.44 -21.27 -20.20
C ARG A 527 18.87 -20.03 -19.50
N ARG A 528 17.58 -19.75 -19.68
CA ARG A 528 16.90 -18.60 -19.05
C ARG A 528 16.98 -18.65 -17.53
N ALA A 529 16.80 -19.83 -16.93
CA ALA A 529 16.93 -20.03 -15.50
C ALA A 529 18.37 -19.81 -15.02
N ALA A 530 19.37 -20.24 -15.78
CA ALA A 530 20.78 -20.00 -15.47
C ALA A 530 21.13 -18.51 -15.49
N VAL A 531 20.68 -17.78 -16.52
CA VAL A 531 20.87 -16.32 -16.63
C VAL A 531 20.24 -15.59 -15.44
N LEU A 532 19.05 -16.00 -14.98
CA LEU A 532 18.42 -15.39 -13.80
C LEU A 532 19.22 -15.65 -12.51
N ARG A 533 19.77 -16.86 -12.34
CA ARG A 533 20.62 -17.19 -11.19
C ARG A 533 21.92 -16.37 -11.20
N GLU A 534 22.54 -16.23 -12.36
CA GLU A 534 23.73 -15.39 -12.53
C GLU A 534 23.43 -13.93 -12.21
N PHE A 535 22.29 -13.40 -12.70
CA PHE A 535 21.84 -12.04 -12.35
C PHE A 535 21.71 -11.86 -10.83
N GLY A 536 21.02 -12.79 -10.15
CA GLY A 536 20.80 -12.72 -8.70
C GLY A 536 22.10 -12.79 -7.89
N SER A 537 23.11 -13.53 -8.38
CA SER A 537 24.42 -13.68 -7.73
C SER A 537 25.20 -12.36 -7.58
N ARG A 538 24.85 -11.33 -8.36
CA ARG A 538 25.43 -9.99 -8.27
C ARG A 538 25.08 -9.30 -6.95
N ASN A 539 23.96 -9.66 -6.34
CA ASN A 539 23.62 -9.23 -4.99
C ASN A 539 24.14 -10.27 -3.99
N THR A 540 25.03 -9.84 -3.09
CA THR A 540 25.67 -10.69 -2.09
C THR A 540 25.02 -10.64 -0.70
N ALA A 541 23.89 -9.94 -0.54
CA ALA A 541 23.21 -9.86 0.74
C ALA A 541 22.65 -11.23 1.16
N SER A 542 22.88 -11.60 2.41
CA SER A 542 22.34 -12.78 3.06
C SER A 542 20.81 -12.70 3.21
N SER A 543 20.17 -13.85 3.41
CA SER A 543 18.72 -13.90 3.66
C SER A 543 18.32 -13.14 4.94
N GLY A 544 19.18 -13.11 5.96
CA GLY A 544 18.97 -12.31 7.18
C GLY A 544 18.99 -10.81 6.91
N GLU A 545 19.98 -10.32 6.15
CA GLU A 545 20.05 -8.91 5.72
C GLU A 545 18.82 -8.51 4.89
N LEU A 546 18.41 -9.37 3.95
CA LEU A 546 17.25 -9.12 3.11
C LEU A 546 15.95 -9.12 3.91
N LEU A 547 15.78 -10.03 4.87
CA LEU A 547 14.60 -10.06 5.72
C LEU A 547 14.51 -8.82 6.63
N ALA A 548 15.63 -8.43 7.23
CA ALA A 548 15.71 -7.22 8.04
C ALA A 548 15.42 -5.96 7.21
N GLY A 549 16.03 -5.87 6.02
CA GLY A 549 15.76 -4.80 5.07
C GLY A 549 14.29 -4.75 4.62
N PHE A 550 13.65 -5.91 4.44
CA PHE A 550 12.23 -5.98 4.06
C PHE A 550 11.34 -5.35 5.14
N PHE A 551 11.55 -5.73 6.40
CA PHE A 551 10.80 -5.16 7.52
C PHE A 551 11.04 -3.66 7.67
N ARG A 552 12.29 -3.21 7.52
CA ARG A 552 12.65 -1.79 7.51
C ARG A 552 11.90 -1.02 6.42
N TYR A 553 11.93 -1.56 5.20
CA TYR A 553 11.38 -0.90 4.02
C TYR A 553 9.88 -0.62 4.17
N PHE A 554 9.10 -1.64 4.53
CA PHE A 554 7.65 -1.50 4.67
C PHE A 554 7.22 -0.80 5.96
N ALA A 555 8.05 -0.78 7.00
CA ALA A 555 7.76 -0.04 8.23
C ALA A 555 8.04 1.47 8.08
N LEU A 556 9.22 1.82 7.54
CA LEU A 556 9.84 3.14 7.68
C LEU A 556 10.06 3.88 6.35
N GLU A 557 10.34 3.15 5.26
CA GLU A 557 10.84 3.76 4.02
C GLU A 557 9.72 4.08 3.04
N LEU A 558 8.83 3.11 2.77
CA LEU A 558 7.78 3.22 1.77
C LEU A 558 6.76 4.32 2.12
N ASP A 559 6.58 5.29 1.21
CA ASP A 559 5.53 6.29 1.32
C ASP A 559 4.23 5.82 0.63
N CYS A 560 3.38 5.14 1.39
CA CYS A 560 2.08 4.64 0.91
C CYS A 560 1.11 5.75 0.45
N ARG A 561 1.39 7.03 0.79
CA ARG A 561 0.52 8.17 0.44
C ARG A 561 0.54 8.46 -1.04
N THR A 562 1.73 8.45 -1.63
CA THR A 562 1.98 8.83 -3.01
C THR A 562 2.33 7.63 -3.88
N SER A 563 2.75 6.54 -3.27
CA SER A 563 3.30 5.39 -4.00
C SER A 563 2.37 4.18 -3.97
N VAL A 564 2.38 3.45 -5.10
CA VAL A 564 1.79 2.13 -5.29
C VAL A 564 2.94 1.16 -5.60
N VAL A 565 2.96 0.03 -4.91
CA VAL A 565 3.96 -1.02 -5.16
C VAL A 565 3.61 -1.73 -6.47
N SER A 566 4.59 -1.87 -7.38
CA SER A 566 4.40 -2.50 -8.68
C SER A 566 5.56 -3.42 -9.06
N VAL A 567 5.29 -4.73 -9.04
CA VAL A 567 6.23 -5.75 -9.54
C VAL A 567 6.43 -5.62 -11.06
N ARG A 568 5.39 -5.21 -11.79
CA ARG A 568 5.43 -5.01 -13.25
C ARG A 568 6.33 -3.86 -13.67
N LEU A 569 6.41 -2.80 -12.87
CA LEU A 569 7.33 -1.69 -13.12
C LEU A 569 8.73 -1.94 -12.54
N GLY A 570 8.89 -2.96 -11.69
CA GLY A 570 10.12 -3.17 -10.93
C GLY A 570 10.38 -2.06 -9.92
N GLY A 571 9.32 -1.43 -9.40
CA GLY A 571 9.43 -0.22 -8.59
C GLY A 571 8.09 0.36 -8.16
N LEU A 572 8.06 1.67 -7.94
CA LEU A 572 6.87 2.37 -7.47
C LEU A 572 6.13 3.03 -8.62
N ALA A 573 4.82 2.80 -8.71
CA ALA A 573 3.92 3.62 -9.50
C ALA A 573 3.44 4.82 -8.66
N ASP A 574 3.15 5.93 -9.34
CA ASP A 574 2.52 7.09 -8.73
C ASP A 574 1.02 6.83 -8.53
N ARG A 575 0.53 7.03 -7.30
CA ARG A 575 -0.87 6.84 -6.94
C ARG A 575 -1.78 7.81 -7.70
N GLU A 576 -1.34 9.04 -7.95
CA GLU A 576 -2.14 10.02 -8.69
C GLU A 576 -2.38 9.55 -10.12
N ARG A 577 -1.32 9.08 -10.79
CA ARG A 577 -1.44 8.46 -12.12
C ARG A 577 -2.37 7.25 -12.13
N LYS A 578 -2.36 6.45 -11.06
CA LYS A 578 -3.29 5.32 -10.92
C LYS A 578 -4.73 5.76 -10.68
N ALA A 579 -4.94 6.84 -9.94
CA ALA A 579 -6.26 7.43 -9.78
C ALA A 579 -6.80 7.98 -11.12
N GLU A 580 -5.95 8.61 -11.92
CA GLU A 580 -6.32 9.15 -13.24
C GLU A 580 -6.57 8.05 -14.28
N ALA A 581 -5.64 7.10 -14.41
CA ALA A 581 -5.70 6.10 -15.47
C ALA A 581 -6.64 4.92 -15.16
N CYS A 582 -6.81 4.60 -13.87
CA CYS A 582 -7.50 3.38 -13.44
C CYS A 582 -8.61 3.65 -12.41
N CYS A 583 -8.96 4.92 -12.15
CA CYS A 583 -9.98 5.30 -11.17
C CYS A 583 -9.72 4.76 -9.76
N TRP A 584 -8.45 4.55 -9.39
CA TRP A 584 -8.10 4.08 -8.05
C TRP A 584 -8.53 5.07 -6.98
N SER A 585 -9.02 4.53 -5.86
CA SER A 585 -9.36 5.33 -4.70
C SER A 585 -8.12 5.99 -4.10
N MET A 586 -8.19 7.30 -3.91
CA MET A 586 -7.13 8.04 -3.23
C MET A 586 -7.20 7.79 -1.72
N HIS A 587 -6.22 7.05 -1.21
CA HIS A 587 -6.06 6.79 0.22
C HIS A 587 -4.59 6.56 0.55
N THR A 588 -4.26 6.58 1.84
CA THR A 588 -2.87 6.51 2.33
C THR A 588 -2.46 5.14 2.86
N ARG A 589 -3.27 4.11 2.59
CA ARG A 589 -2.96 2.71 2.86
C ARG A 589 -2.01 2.15 1.81
N LEU A 590 -1.32 1.07 2.15
CA LEU A 590 -0.58 0.28 1.17
C LEU A 590 -1.51 -0.11 0.00
N SER A 591 -1.02 0.08 -1.22
CA SER A 591 -1.65 -0.41 -2.44
C SER A 591 -0.65 -1.19 -3.26
N LEU A 592 -1.13 -2.28 -3.87
CA LEU A 592 -0.35 -3.23 -4.63
C LEU A 592 -0.99 -3.40 -6.00
N GLU A 593 -0.30 -2.98 -7.06
CA GLU A 593 -0.75 -3.22 -8.44
C GLU A 593 -0.63 -4.71 -8.77
N ASP A 594 -1.70 -5.32 -9.29
CA ASP A 594 -1.57 -6.66 -9.87
C ASP A 594 -0.66 -6.62 -11.13
N PRO A 595 0.27 -7.57 -11.29
CA PRO A 595 1.23 -7.55 -12.39
C PRO A 595 0.61 -7.60 -13.80
N PHE A 596 -0.60 -8.16 -13.94
CA PHE A 596 -1.29 -8.26 -15.22
C PHE A 596 -2.55 -7.40 -15.24
N GLU A 597 -3.34 -7.44 -14.18
CA GLU A 597 -4.54 -6.62 -14.08
C GLU A 597 -4.21 -5.24 -13.49
N THR A 598 -3.61 -4.37 -14.30
CA THR A 598 -3.03 -3.10 -13.83
C THR A 598 -4.02 -2.11 -13.17
N SER A 599 -5.32 -2.31 -13.36
CA SER A 599 -6.40 -1.56 -12.72
C SER A 599 -6.85 -2.15 -11.39
N TYR A 600 -6.32 -3.30 -10.97
CA TYR A 600 -6.70 -3.96 -9.73
C TYR A 600 -5.68 -3.74 -8.61
N ASP A 601 -6.15 -3.17 -7.49
CA ASP A 601 -5.38 -3.07 -6.25
C ASP A 601 -5.56 -4.36 -5.44
N VAL A 602 -4.53 -5.20 -5.39
CA VAL A 602 -4.54 -6.45 -4.60
C VAL A 602 -4.73 -6.17 -3.10
N ALA A 603 -4.37 -4.98 -2.62
CA ALA A 603 -4.57 -4.56 -1.24
C ALA A 603 -5.88 -3.79 -1.00
N HIS A 604 -6.84 -3.81 -1.93
CA HIS A 604 -8.16 -3.18 -1.73
C HIS A 604 -8.89 -3.70 -0.47
N VAL A 605 -8.69 -4.97 -0.08
CA VAL A 605 -9.25 -5.58 1.13
C VAL A 605 -8.71 -4.97 2.43
N LEU A 606 -7.54 -4.32 2.38
CA LEU A 606 -6.80 -3.88 3.56
C LEU A 606 -7.49 -2.69 4.24
N LYS A 607 -8.25 -2.89 5.31
CA LYS A 607 -8.94 -1.78 6.02
C LYS A 607 -7.96 -0.90 6.78
N TRP A 608 -8.33 0.35 7.09
CA TRP A 608 -7.41 1.31 7.75
C TRP A 608 -6.84 0.83 9.09
N SER A 609 -7.69 0.31 9.98
CA SER A 609 -7.25 -0.24 11.28
C SER A 609 -6.30 -1.42 11.10
N ARG A 610 -6.60 -2.30 10.14
CA ARG A 610 -5.78 -3.47 9.81
C ARG A 610 -4.47 -3.09 9.13
N PHE A 611 -4.46 -2.09 8.24
CA PHE A 611 -3.23 -1.54 7.65
C PHE A 611 -2.29 -1.02 8.74
N LYS A 612 -2.82 -0.27 9.71
CA LYS A 612 -2.02 0.20 10.85
C LYS A 612 -1.41 -1.00 11.58
N HIS A 613 -2.18 -2.05 11.84
CA HIS A 613 -1.68 -3.26 12.48
C HIS A 613 -0.57 -3.95 11.68
N VAL A 614 -0.77 -4.17 10.38
CA VAL A 614 0.26 -4.74 9.48
C VAL A 614 1.55 -3.92 9.53
N ARG A 615 1.44 -2.58 9.45
CA ARG A 615 2.60 -1.69 9.50
C ARG A 615 3.30 -1.71 10.86
N MET A 616 2.53 -1.82 11.95
CA MET A 616 3.08 -1.96 13.31
C MET A 616 3.82 -3.30 13.47
N GLU A 617 3.31 -4.39 12.88
CA GLU A 617 4.00 -5.68 12.91
C GLU A 617 5.30 -5.67 12.11
N PHE A 618 5.37 -4.98 10.96
CA PHE A 618 6.65 -4.74 10.28
C PHE A 618 7.62 -3.95 11.17
N ALA A 619 7.15 -2.89 11.82
CA ALA A 619 7.98 -2.07 12.70
C ALA A 619 8.46 -2.86 13.93
N ARG A 620 7.62 -3.74 14.49
CA ARG A 620 7.97 -4.62 15.60
C ARG A 620 9.05 -5.61 15.21
N ALA A 621 8.88 -6.28 14.07
CA ALA A 621 9.87 -7.21 13.55
C ALA A 621 11.22 -6.50 13.34
N TYR A 622 11.22 -5.32 12.73
CA TYR A 622 12.44 -4.52 12.55
C TYR A 622 13.07 -4.07 13.88
N ALA A 623 12.25 -3.62 14.84
CA ALA A 623 12.73 -3.18 16.14
C ALA A 623 13.41 -4.31 16.93
N LEU A 624 12.88 -5.54 16.86
CA LEU A 624 13.51 -6.70 17.49
C LEU A 624 14.89 -7.02 16.89
N LEU A 625 15.01 -6.89 15.56
CA LEU A 625 16.27 -7.06 14.84
C LEU A 625 17.28 -5.98 15.20
N ALA A 626 16.86 -4.72 15.17
CA ALA A 626 17.73 -3.57 15.40
C ALA A 626 18.10 -3.34 16.87
N GLY A 627 17.26 -3.79 17.81
CA GLY A 627 17.51 -3.67 19.25
C GLY A 627 18.44 -4.75 19.81
N GLY A 628 18.94 -5.66 18.96
CA GLY A 628 19.80 -6.77 19.38
C GLY A 628 19.14 -7.73 20.36
N GLY A 629 17.82 -8.00 20.18
CA GLY A 629 17.03 -8.81 21.09
C GLY A 629 17.02 -8.22 22.50
N GLY A 630 15.98 -7.46 22.89
CA GLY A 630 15.92 -6.86 24.24
C GLY A 630 16.22 -7.88 25.35
N GLY A 631 17.48 -7.95 25.80
CA GLY A 631 18.00 -8.98 26.71
C GLY A 631 17.86 -10.44 26.25
N GLY A 632 17.47 -10.72 25.00
CA GLY A 632 17.13 -12.06 24.51
C GLY A 632 18.24 -12.69 23.67
N ASP A 633 18.43 -14.00 23.83
CA ASP A 633 19.39 -14.80 23.07
C ASP A 633 19.10 -14.70 21.55
N ALA A 634 20.08 -14.21 20.79
CA ALA A 634 20.02 -14.08 19.34
C ALA A 634 19.63 -15.39 18.65
N SER A 635 19.92 -16.54 19.27
CA SER A 635 19.57 -17.88 18.80
C SER A 635 18.06 -18.13 18.59
N SER A 636 17.19 -17.34 19.24
CA SER A 636 15.72 -17.48 19.22
C SER A 636 15.00 -16.29 18.56
N LEU A 637 15.75 -15.43 17.87
CA LEU A 637 15.25 -14.17 17.33
C LEU A 637 14.15 -14.37 16.29
N LEU A 638 14.30 -15.31 15.36
CA LEU A 638 13.30 -15.60 14.34
C LEU A 638 12.00 -16.13 14.95
N GLU A 639 12.10 -16.95 15.99
CA GLU A 639 10.94 -17.44 16.74
C GLU A 639 10.21 -16.30 17.45
N THR A 640 10.95 -15.38 18.06
CA THR A 640 10.38 -14.18 18.71
C THR A 640 9.69 -13.26 17.69
N ILE A 641 10.29 -13.07 16.52
CA ILE A 641 9.68 -12.33 15.40
C ILE A 641 8.39 -13.04 14.94
N CYS A 642 8.39 -14.36 14.87
CA CYS A 642 7.23 -15.17 14.47
C CYS A 642 6.32 -15.59 15.64
N SER A 643 6.46 -15.00 16.82
CA SER A 643 5.68 -15.40 18.00
C SER A 643 4.18 -15.29 17.73
N GLN A 644 3.39 -16.22 18.24
CA GLN A 644 1.95 -16.21 18.01
C GLN A 644 1.27 -15.12 18.84
N VAL A 645 0.36 -14.36 18.21
CA VAL A 645 -0.47 -13.38 18.94
C VAL A 645 -1.56 -14.14 19.69
N VAL A 646 -1.64 -13.96 21.01
CA VAL A 646 -2.78 -14.43 21.81
C VAL A 646 -3.93 -13.44 21.61
N LEU A 647 -5.02 -13.90 21.02
CA LEU A 647 -6.19 -13.12 20.56
C LEU A 647 -6.93 -12.31 21.65
N GLY A 648 -6.55 -12.43 22.93
CA GLY A 648 -7.25 -11.80 24.06
C GLY A 648 -7.07 -10.29 24.22
N CYS A 649 -6.15 -9.64 23.48
CA CYS A 649 -5.82 -8.22 23.70
C CYS A 649 -6.31 -7.25 22.60
N PHE A 650 -6.99 -7.71 21.56
CA PHE A 650 -7.30 -6.89 20.38
C PHE A 650 -8.77 -6.89 19.92
N VAL A 651 -9.69 -7.36 20.76
CA VAL A 651 -11.14 -7.26 20.54
C VAL A 651 -11.68 -5.97 21.15
#